data_AF-A0A8T7JTB6-F1
#
_entry.id   AF-A0A8T7JTB6-F1
#
_cell.length_a   1.000
_cell.length_b   1.000
_cell.length_c   1.000
_cell.angle_alpha   90.00
_cell.angle_beta   90.00
_cell.angle_gamma   90.00
#
_symmetry.space_group_name_H-M   'P 1'
#
loop_
_entity.id
_entity.type
_entity.pdbx_description
1 polymer ?
#
loop_
_entity_poly.entity_id
_entity_poly.type
_entity_poly.pdbx_seq_one_letter_code
_entity_poly.pdbx_strand_id
1 'polypeptide(L)'
;DTDTNNNTALDSTTVNAKPDLVVLSYQFLNEAKDTVISTPNEYESFYIRLRVKNQGGANTGLFYPGVFLDDKPNYGIDRPSGQWGAVTDWSGYRITPPGSVSGVGCMYYDPAGAINPLTTDVESERGNYTRLQFNDALPPGAEVDVDVLIGYPESEYPGDEYNDIRTGLPPGGYDIYLYADPNCSGGDVEVSESNNSYGPISLVIESAPIVSPWVGGVSISSTQDVITVGRPHIGTEIMTYNGVAAGSASVFVPMLFKNMWTGYNAALYVQNLDETNTANLTFTYYDTSGAVSCTKNDTLNAKSSKGYWMPSETCLPASWYGAVRITSDRNIVAVGRPHINGQVTTYNGFASGAATSYVPMLFNQAFGGTYNAALYVQNVTSNTASVSIKFYDSSGSLACIKSDTITQFSSKGYWLPGLVCDSSALLPAGWVGGAVIESSQNIIAVGRPHIGTQVTTYNGFGSGDISMNVPMLFKQAFSTYDSALYVQNVSGVTANITINFYDTDGNLDCTKTDTIATLASKGYWLPTLTCDSGSLPSGWSGGVTITSDQNIVAVGRPHLGSEIMTYSGVAGGALSNFIPMLFNNAYGSYNAAFYVQNLNPTNDALVTIRFYDSSGNLSCVRDDYIRPLASNGYWLPSVLCYPSP
;
A
#
# COMPACT_ATOMS: atom_id res chain seq x y z
N ASP A 1 -7.71 77.35 53.14
CA ASP A 1 -9.11 76.95 53.36
C ASP A 1 -9.31 75.52 52.92
N THR A 2 -9.20 74.51 53.80
CA THR A 2 -10.10 74.11 54.90
C THR A 2 -11.56 73.91 54.45
N ASP A 3 -11.88 72.69 54.01
CA ASP A 3 -12.99 71.93 54.60
C ASP A 3 -12.81 70.43 54.28
N THR A 4 -12.54 69.61 55.30
CA THR A 4 -12.49 68.14 55.22
C THR A 4 -13.61 67.48 56.03
N ASN A 5 -14.69 68.20 56.37
CA ASN A 5 -15.70 67.71 57.31
C ASN A 5 -16.92 67.06 56.65
N ASN A 6 -16.77 66.26 55.59
CA ASN A 6 -17.85 65.35 55.18
C ASN A 6 -17.52 64.20 54.22
N ASN A 7 -16.28 63.70 54.15
CA ASN A 7 -16.01 62.50 53.34
C ASN A 7 -16.07 61.21 54.19
N THR A 8 -17.28 60.81 54.58
CA THR A 8 -17.58 59.46 55.08
C THR A 8 -18.23 58.57 54.02
N ALA A 9 -18.10 58.91 52.74
CA ALA A 9 -18.40 57.97 51.67
C ALA A 9 -17.22 57.00 51.55
N LEU A 10 -17.27 55.91 52.32
CA LEU A 10 -16.73 54.64 51.82
C LEU A 10 -17.63 54.25 50.65
N ASP A 11 -17.39 54.86 49.48
CA ASP A 11 -17.86 54.28 48.24
C ASP A 11 -16.99 53.05 48.02
N SER A 12 -17.44 51.91 48.57
CA SER A 12 -17.01 50.63 48.06
C SER A 12 -17.65 50.50 46.67
N THR A 13 -17.07 51.19 45.68
CA THR A 13 -17.15 50.70 44.30
C THR A 13 -16.45 49.35 44.35
N THR A 14 -17.21 48.29 44.60
CA THR A 14 -16.83 46.95 44.24
C THR A 14 -16.68 47.00 42.73
N VAL A 15 -15.48 47.31 42.25
CA VAL A 15 -15.11 47.02 40.87
C VAL A 15 -15.23 45.51 40.82
N ASN A 16 -16.35 45.03 40.28
CA ASN A 16 -16.59 43.61 40.13
C ASN A 16 -15.60 43.16 39.07
N ALA A 17 -14.40 42.83 39.52
CA ALA A 17 -13.32 42.41 38.67
C ALA A 17 -13.79 41.11 38.02
N LYS A 18 -13.82 41.08 36.70
CA LYS A 18 -14.27 39.94 35.90
C LYS A 18 -13.09 39.35 35.14
N PRO A 19 -13.11 38.07 34.79
CA PRO A 19 -12.16 37.52 33.83
C PRO A 19 -12.33 38.17 32.44
N ASP A 20 -11.30 38.06 31.61
CA ASP A 20 -11.30 38.48 30.20
C ASP A 20 -10.22 37.66 29.49
N LEU A 21 -10.64 36.65 28.73
CA LEU A 21 -9.77 35.72 28.04
C LEU A 21 -9.50 36.19 26.61
N VAL A 22 -8.21 36.17 26.25
CA VAL A 22 -7.78 36.49 24.89
C VAL A 22 -6.76 35.47 24.41
N VAL A 23 -6.93 35.01 23.16
CA VAL A 23 -5.93 34.21 22.47
C VAL A 23 -4.89 35.15 21.86
N LEU A 24 -3.63 35.04 22.31
CA LEU A 24 -2.53 35.92 21.90
C LEU A 24 -1.82 35.46 20.62
N SER A 25 -1.61 34.15 20.48
CA SER A 25 -0.85 33.57 19.38
C SER A 25 -1.14 32.07 19.25
N TYR A 26 -0.68 31.49 18.13
CA TYR A 26 -0.78 30.06 17.89
C TYR A 26 0.52 29.49 17.29
N GLN A 27 0.69 28.17 17.40
CA GLN A 27 1.71 27.39 16.70
C GLN A 27 1.13 26.03 16.30
N PHE A 28 1.55 25.50 15.15
CA PHE A 28 1.32 24.09 14.82
C PHE A 28 2.49 23.26 15.36
N LEU A 29 2.18 22.13 15.98
CA LEU A 29 3.15 21.16 16.47
C LEU A 29 2.87 19.80 15.82
N ASN A 30 3.92 19.02 15.56
CA ASN A 30 3.74 17.62 15.16
C ASN A 30 3.01 16.79 16.24
N GLU A 31 2.59 15.57 15.88
CA GLU A 31 1.87 14.67 16.80
C GLU A 31 2.63 14.39 18.12
N ALA A 32 3.96 14.30 18.05
CA ALA A 32 4.82 14.08 19.23
C ALA A 32 4.94 15.31 20.15
N LYS A 33 4.44 16.48 19.74
CA LYS A 33 4.55 17.79 20.43
C LYS A 33 5.96 18.29 20.66
N ASP A 34 6.96 17.77 19.95
CA ASP A 34 8.37 18.12 20.15
C ASP A 34 8.90 19.13 19.13
N THR A 35 8.17 19.37 18.04
CA THR A 35 8.62 20.19 16.91
C THR A 35 7.52 21.15 16.44
N VAL A 36 7.85 22.43 16.24
CA VAL A 36 6.97 23.42 15.59
C VAL A 36 7.03 23.23 14.08
N ILE A 37 5.87 23.05 13.45
CA ILE A 37 5.73 22.83 12.01
C ILE A 37 5.07 24.04 11.34
N SER A 38 5.41 24.28 10.07
CA SER A 38 4.76 25.34 9.27
C SER A 38 3.47 24.84 8.61
N THR A 39 3.45 23.57 8.22
CA THR A 39 2.35 22.92 7.51
C THR A 39 2.30 21.45 7.95
N PRO A 40 1.16 20.94 8.46
CA PRO A 40 0.96 19.51 8.69
C PRO A 40 0.90 18.73 7.38
N ASN A 41 1.28 17.46 7.42
CA ASN A 41 1.10 16.57 6.28
C ASN A 41 -0.35 16.12 6.16
N GLU A 42 -0.75 15.69 4.95
CA GLU A 42 -2.08 15.11 4.74
C GLU A 42 -2.29 13.89 5.64
N TYR A 43 -3.45 13.84 6.29
CA TYR A 43 -3.83 12.77 7.22
C TYR A 43 -2.82 12.51 8.35
N GLU A 44 -1.93 13.45 8.66
CA GLU A 44 -1.08 13.38 9.86
C GLU A 44 -1.68 14.23 10.98
N SER A 45 -1.65 13.69 12.19
CA SER A 45 -2.24 14.34 13.35
C SER A 45 -1.27 15.40 13.82
N PHE A 46 -1.80 16.54 14.25
CA PHE A 46 -0.97 17.64 14.70
C PHE A 46 -1.68 18.37 15.83
N TYR A 47 -0.94 19.13 16.62
CA TYR A 47 -1.52 19.97 17.65
C TYR A 47 -1.51 21.43 17.21
N ILE A 48 -2.56 22.15 17.57
CA ILE A 48 -2.53 23.61 17.60
C ILE A 48 -2.29 24.02 19.05
N ARG A 49 -1.15 24.66 19.30
CA ARG A 49 -0.84 25.30 20.59
C ARG A 49 -1.36 26.73 20.57
N LEU A 50 -2.32 27.05 21.42
CA LEU A 50 -2.82 28.40 21.66
C LEU A 50 -2.10 28.98 22.87
N ARG A 51 -1.69 30.26 22.80
CA ARG A 51 -1.30 31.02 23.99
C ARG A 51 -2.48 31.87 24.44
N VAL A 52 -3.02 31.58 25.62
CA VAL A 52 -4.21 32.23 26.18
C VAL A 52 -3.81 33.11 27.37
N LYS A 53 -4.38 34.31 27.46
CA LYS A 53 -4.17 35.25 28.56
C LYS A 53 -5.48 35.61 29.22
N ASN A 54 -5.49 35.65 30.55
CA ASN A 54 -6.52 36.37 31.29
C ASN A 54 -6.04 37.81 31.50
N GLN A 55 -6.56 38.75 30.71
CA GLN A 55 -6.27 40.19 30.86
C GLN A 55 -7.25 40.89 31.82
N GLY A 56 -8.22 40.14 32.35
CA GLY A 56 -9.22 40.61 33.29
C GLY A 56 -8.69 40.78 34.71
N GLY A 57 -9.57 41.21 35.60
CA GLY A 57 -9.26 41.50 36.99
C GLY A 57 -9.61 40.36 37.98
N ALA A 58 -10.28 39.30 37.52
CA ALA A 58 -10.62 38.13 38.34
C ALA A 58 -10.20 36.82 37.68
N ASN A 59 -10.21 35.74 38.46
CA ASN A 59 -9.87 34.41 38.00
C ASN A 59 -10.97 33.87 37.06
N THR A 60 -10.61 33.09 36.05
CA THR A 60 -11.55 32.57 35.03
C THR A 60 -12.42 31.41 35.52
N GLY A 61 -12.08 30.80 36.66
CA GLY A 61 -12.54 29.44 36.94
C GLY A 61 -12.06 28.48 35.84
N LEU A 62 -12.67 27.29 35.74
CA LEU A 62 -12.35 26.39 34.61
C LEU A 62 -12.67 27.10 33.29
N PHE A 63 -11.70 27.18 32.40
CA PHE A 63 -11.89 27.73 31.06
C PHE A 63 -11.61 26.65 30.01
N TYR A 64 -12.12 26.86 28.80
CA TYR A 64 -11.94 25.93 27.69
C TYR A 64 -11.32 26.63 26.47
N PRO A 65 -10.32 26.03 25.82
CA PRO A 65 -9.90 26.38 24.48
C PRO A 65 -10.85 25.72 23.45
N GLY A 66 -10.95 26.30 22.26
CA GLY A 66 -11.63 25.70 21.11
C GLY A 66 -10.86 25.98 19.84
N VAL A 67 -10.86 25.01 18.93
CA VAL A 67 -10.34 25.16 17.56
C VAL A 67 -11.47 24.80 16.60
N PHE A 68 -11.78 25.67 15.66
CA PHE A 68 -12.88 25.50 14.71
C PHE A 68 -12.32 25.55 13.30
N LEU A 69 -12.54 24.49 12.54
CA LEU A 69 -12.25 24.35 11.12
C LEU A 69 -13.48 24.79 10.33
N ASP A 70 -13.35 25.85 9.54
CA ASP A 70 -14.45 26.40 8.75
C ASP A 70 -14.91 25.45 7.64
N ASP A 71 -16.22 25.35 7.43
CA ASP A 71 -16.87 24.40 6.50
C ASP A 71 -16.38 22.95 6.66
N LYS A 72 -16.05 22.57 7.90
CA LYS A 72 -15.57 21.25 8.26
C LYS A 72 -16.27 20.72 9.49
N PRO A 73 -16.21 19.40 9.71
CA PRO A 73 -16.59 18.81 10.99
C PRO A 73 -15.86 19.50 12.15
N ASN A 74 -16.62 20.08 13.09
CA ASN A 74 -16.08 20.62 14.34
C ASN A 74 -16.53 19.76 15.54
N TYR A 75 -15.60 19.38 16.41
CA TYR A 75 -15.76 18.27 17.37
C TYR A 75 -16.46 18.65 18.70
N GLY A 76 -17.75 19.01 18.67
CA GLY A 76 -18.50 19.17 19.93
C GLY A 76 -19.01 17.84 20.53
N ILE A 77 -18.48 17.40 21.69
CA ILE A 77 -19.12 16.36 22.55
C ILE A 77 -20.44 16.84 23.20
N ASP A 78 -20.74 18.13 23.04
CA ASP A 78 -21.85 18.81 23.71
C ASP A 78 -23.18 18.74 22.92
N ARG A 79 -23.19 18.09 21.74
CA ARG A 79 -24.43 17.73 21.03
C ARG A 79 -24.99 16.38 21.49
N PRO A 80 -26.32 16.18 21.48
CA PRO A 80 -26.93 14.89 21.81
C PRO A 80 -26.31 13.74 21.00
N SER A 81 -26.27 12.54 21.59
CA SER A 81 -25.71 11.33 20.96
C SER A 81 -26.23 11.14 19.54
N GLY A 82 -25.33 11.14 18.54
CA GLY A 82 -25.64 10.93 17.12
C GLY A 82 -25.38 12.10 16.16
N GLN A 83 -24.87 13.26 16.63
CA GLN A 83 -24.49 14.41 15.78
C GLN A 83 -23.05 14.89 16.00
N TRP A 84 -22.12 13.97 16.20
CA TRP A 84 -20.72 14.28 16.43
C TRP A 84 -20.08 14.68 15.09
N GLY A 85 -19.20 15.68 15.09
CA GLY A 85 -18.53 16.14 13.86
C GLY A 85 -19.46 16.80 12.84
N ALA A 86 -20.48 17.53 13.28
CA ALA A 86 -21.32 18.30 12.37
C ALA A 86 -20.45 19.30 11.58
N VAL A 87 -20.67 19.35 10.26
CA VAL A 87 -20.05 20.38 9.41
C VAL A 87 -20.67 21.72 9.79
N THR A 88 -19.81 22.63 10.24
CA THR A 88 -20.21 23.96 10.68
C THR A 88 -19.39 25.02 9.96
N ASP A 89 -20.04 26.11 9.60
CA ASP A 89 -19.41 27.32 9.05
C ASP A 89 -19.19 28.30 10.22
N TRP A 90 -18.01 28.92 10.30
CA TRP A 90 -17.72 29.91 11.33
C TRP A 90 -18.78 31.03 11.38
N SER A 91 -19.31 31.41 10.21
CA SER A 91 -20.36 32.42 10.07
C SER A 91 -21.69 32.04 10.74
N GLY A 92 -21.87 30.77 11.10
CA GLY A 92 -23.02 30.26 11.83
C GLY A 92 -22.92 30.38 13.35
N TYR A 93 -21.74 30.66 13.90
CA TYR A 93 -21.56 30.78 15.35
C TYR A 93 -22.07 32.11 15.91
N ARG A 94 -22.63 32.05 17.11
CA ARG A 94 -23.22 33.17 17.86
C ARG A 94 -22.74 33.10 19.30
N ILE A 95 -22.75 34.24 19.98
CA ILE A 95 -22.44 34.36 21.41
C ILE A 95 -23.73 34.78 22.12
N THR A 96 -24.07 34.12 23.22
CA THR A 96 -25.29 34.45 23.97
C THR A 96 -25.21 35.85 24.58
N PRO A 97 -26.24 36.70 24.40
CA PRO A 97 -26.27 38.03 24.98
C PRO A 97 -26.56 38.02 26.49
N PRO A 98 -26.39 39.17 27.18
CA PRO A 98 -26.81 39.33 28.57
C PRO A 98 -28.29 38.95 28.79
N GLY A 99 -28.55 38.16 29.84
CA GLY A 99 -29.90 37.71 30.20
C GLY A 99 -30.37 36.42 29.53
N SER A 100 -29.49 35.76 28.74
CA SER A 100 -29.76 34.45 28.16
C SER A 100 -29.95 33.34 29.20
N VAL A 101 -30.76 32.35 28.85
CA VAL A 101 -31.12 31.22 29.74
C VAL A 101 -29.87 30.42 30.11
N SER A 102 -29.00 30.15 29.13
CA SER A 102 -27.79 29.36 29.30
C SER A 102 -26.57 30.17 29.77
N GLY A 103 -26.75 31.40 30.25
CA GLY A 103 -25.66 32.33 30.56
C GLY A 103 -25.27 33.21 29.38
N VAL A 104 -24.52 34.29 29.65
CA VAL A 104 -23.95 35.22 28.65
C VAL A 104 -22.54 34.77 28.28
N GLY A 105 -22.11 35.04 27.04
CA GLY A 105 -20.76 34.67 26.56
C GLY A 105 -20.69 33.29 25.90
N CYS A 106 -21.73 32.48 26.04
CA CYS A 106 -21.72 31.11 25.56
C CYS A 106 -21.74 31.06 24.03
N MET A 107 -20.72 30.49 23.43
CA MET A 107 -20.69 30.27 21.98
C MET A 107 -21.57 29.06 21.60
N TYR A 108 -22.44 29.24 20.60
CA TYR A 108 -23.35 28.23 20.08
C TYR A 108 -23.54 28.36 18.57
N TYR A 109 -23.95 27.28 17.91
CA TYR A 109 -24.14 27.26 16.46
C TYR A 109 -25.62 27.53 16.09
N ASP A 110 -25.88 28.64 15.41
CA ASP A 110 -27.21 29.01 14.90
C ASP A 110 -27.09 29.71 13.52
N PRO A 111 -26.80 28.93 12.47
CA PRO A 111 -26.60 29.47 11.12
C PRO A 111 -27.89 30.08 10.55
N ALA A 112 -29.05 29.60 10.98
CA ALA A 112 -30.35 30.08 10.51
C ALA A 112 -30.89 31.27 11.30
N GLY A 113 -30.28 31.61 12.44
CA GLY A 113 -30.79 32.64 13.35
C GLY A 113 -32.15 32.28 13.96
N ALA A 114 -32.41 30.99 14.14
CA ALA A 114 -33.71 30.47 14.56
C ALA A 114 -33.86 30.41 16.09
N ILE A 115 -32.76 30.47 16.84
CA ILE A 115 -32.75 30.30 18.28
C ILE A 115 -32.84 31.67 18.97
N ASN A 116 -33.81 31.83 19.87
CA ASN A 116 -33.85 32.97 20.78
C ASN A 116 -33.22 32.60 22.13
N PRO A 117 -31.97 32.99 22.40
CA PRO A 117 -31.24 32.54 23.58
C PRO A 117 -31.77 33.17 24.89
N LEU A 118 -32.68 34.14 24.82
CA LEU A 118 -33.35 34.71 26.01
C LEU A 118 -34.49 33.84 26.54
N THR A 119 -34.99 32.91 25.73
CA THR A 119 -36.14 32.05 26.07
C THR A 119 -35.88 30.57 25.90
N THR A 120 -34.77 30.21 25.28
CA THR A 120 -34.43 28.84 24.90
C THR A 120 -33.00 28.57 25.30
N ASP A 121 -32.77 27.41 25.91
CA ASP A 121 -31.41 26.94 26.17
C ASP A 121 -30.67 26.70 24.85
N VAL A 122 -29.41 27.15 24.79
CA VAL A 122 -28.53 26.90 23.66
C VAL A 122 -27.62 25.73 23.95
N GLU A 123 -27.30 24.95 22.92
CA GLU A 123 -26.25 23.94 22.99
C GLU A 123 -24.90 24.64 22.76
N SER A 124 -24.13 24.82 23.83
CA SER A 124 -22.80 25.45 23.73
C SER A 124 -21.86 24.56 22.93
N GLU A 125 -21.10 25.15 22.02
CA GLU A 125 -20.13 24.44 21.19
C GLU A 125 -18.71 24.87 21.52
N ARG A 126 -17.82 23.89 21.64
CA ARG A 126 -16.44 24.09 22.10
C ARG A 126 -15.40 23.74 21.03
N GLY A 127 -15.84 23.48 19.81
CA GLY A 127 -14.97 23.17 18.67
C GLY A 127 -14.17 21.91 18.95
N ASN A 128 -12.94 21.87 18.46
CA ASN A 128 -12.12 20.67 18.39
C ASN A 128 -11.45 20.27 19.71
N TYR A 129 -12.22 20.20 20.79
CA TYR A 129 -11.72 20.06 22.16
C TYR A 129 -12.21 18.76 22.82
N THR A 130 -11.33 18.03 23.53
CA THR A 130 -11.71 16.80 24.25
C THR A 130 -12.19 17.12 25.67
N ARG A 131 -13.23 16.42 26.14
CA ARG A 131 -13.90 16.65 27.44
C ARG A 131 -12.98 16.58 28.67
N LEU A 132 -11.80 15.97 28.55
CA LEU A 132 -10.84 15.78 29.64
C LEU A 132 -9.86 16.95 29.83
N GLN A 133 -9.84 17.93 28.93
CA GLN A 133 -8.79 18.96 28.87
C GLN A 133 -9.19 20.30 29.51
N PHE A 134 -10.01 20.29 30.58
CA PHE A 134 -10.36 21.55 31.23
C PHE A 134 -9.10 22.12 31.83
N ASN A 135 -8.83 23.38 31.51
CA ASN A 135 -7.71 24.05 32.12
C ASN A 135 -8.13 24.58 33.48
N ASP A 136 -7.19 24.49 34.41
CA ASP A 136 -7.32 25.11 35.72
C ASP A 136 -7.58 26.62 35.59
N ALA A 137 -8.10 27.19 36.67
CA ALA A 137 -8.42 28.60 36.73
C ALA A 137 -7.19 29.48 36.45
N LEU A 138 -7.30 30.37 35.46
CA LEU A 138 -6.23 31.26 35.02
C LEU A 138 -6.29 32.58 35.80
N PRO A 139 -5.30 32.87 36.68
CA PRO A 139 -5.33 34.10 37.48
C PRO A 139 -5.25 35.38 36.64
N PRO A 140 -5.68 36.53 37.19
CA PRO A 140 -5.53 37.84 36.54
C PRO A 140 -4.09 38.09 36.06
N GLY A 141 -3.94 38.46 34.79
CA GLY A 141 -2.66 38.76 34.14
C GLY A 141 -1.82 37.55 33.74
N ALA A 142 -2.25 36.33 34.06
CA ALA A 142 -1.52 35.11 33.75
C ALA A 142 -1.71 34.66 32.29
N GLU A 143 -0.74 33.91 31.78
CA GLU A 143 -0.73 33.33 30.44
C GLU A 143 -0.48 31.83 30.52
N VAL A 144 -1.06 31.06 29.61
CA VAL A 144 -0.90 29.60 29.53
C VAL A 144 -0.90 29.13 28.08
N ASP A 145 -0.09 28.12 27.79
CA ASP A 145 -0.09 27.42 26.51
C ASP A 145 -1.01 26.20 26.60
N VAL A 146 -1.86 26.04 25.60
CA VAL A 146 -2.89 25.01 25.55
C VAL A 146 -2.83 24.28 24.22
N ASP A 147 -2.65 22.97 24.25
CA ASP A 147 -2.50 22.15 23.04
C ASP A 147 -3.81 21.43 22.72
N VAL A 148 -4.33 21.66 21.52
CA VAL A 148 -5.53 21.03 20.99
C VAL A 148 -5.15 20.09 19.85
N LEU A 149 -5.48 18.80 19.98
CA LEU A 149 -5.19 17.77 18.97
C LEU A 149 -6.12 17.91 17.77
N ILE A 150 -5.57 17.81 16.57
CA ILE A 150 -6.30 17.67 15.30
C ILE A 150 -6.12 16.23 14.81
N GLY A 151 -7.08 15.36 15.16
CA GLY A 151 -7.15 13.93 14.81
C GLY A 151 -8.37 13.23 15.46
N TYR A 152 -8.80 12.07 14.96
CA TYR A 152 -9.97 11.30 15.43
C TYR A 152 -9.57 9.90 15.96
N PRO A 153 -8.95 9.78 17.15
CA PRO A 153 -8.56 8.48 17.67
C PRO A 153 -9.78 7.59 17.89
N GLU A 154 -9.68 6.32 17.48
CA GLU A 154 -10.74 5.28 17.60
C GLU A 154 -11.31 5.15 19.01
N SER A 155 -10.47 5.33 20.02
CA SER A 155 -10.88 5.27 21.42
C SER A 155 -11.90 6.32 21.81
N GLU A 156 -11.96 7.44 21.09
CA GLU A 156 -12.86 8.56 21.37
C GLU A 156 -13.95 8.70 20.30
N TYR A 157 -13.64 8.32 19.05
CA TYR A 157 -14.52 8.45 17.89
C TYR A 157 -14.63 7.12 17.12
N PRO A 158 -15.54 6.22 17.53
CA PRO A 158 -15.62 4.87 16.98
C PRO A 158 -16.48 4.71 15.72
N GLY A 159 -17.01 5.81 15.15
CA GLY A 159 -17.88 5.79 13.97
C GLY A 159 -17.12 5.69 12.64
N ASP A 160 -17.69 5.01 11.65
CA ASP A 160 -17.09 4.84 10.32
C ASP A 160 -16.99 6.16 9.54
N GLU A 161 -17.85 7.13 9.86
CA GLU A 161 -17.83 8.48 9.27
C GLU A 161 -16.50 9.24 9.50
N TYR A 162 -15.64 8.74 10.41
CA TYR A 162 -14.35 9.34 10.73
C TYR A 162 -13.16 8.64 10.04
N ASN A 163 -13.39 7.55 9.30
CA ASN A 163 -12.31 6.76 8.73
C ASN A 163 -11.42 7.56 7.77
N ASP A 164 -12.01 8.45 6.96
CA ASP A 164 -11.28 9.27 5.99
C ASP A 164 -10.47 10.41 6.61
N ILE A 165 -10.65 10.70 7.90
CA ILE A 165 -10.03 11.85 8.58
C ILE A 165 -9.34 11.44 9.88
N ARG A 166 -9.27 10.12 10.13
CA ARG A 166 -8.94 9.54 11.44
C ARG A 166 -7.63 10.03 12.01
N THR A 167 -6.66 10.21 11.14
CA THR A 167 -5.29 10.55 11.49
C THR A 167 -4.94 12.00 11.18
N GLY A 168 -5.84 12.86 10.67
CA GLY A 168 -5.51 14.27 10.38
C GLY A 168 -6.38 14.89 9.28
N LEU A 169 -5.94 16.01 8.71
CA LEU A 169 -6.69 16.73 7.65
C LEU A 169 -6.30 16.24 6.24
N PRO A 170 -7.27 16.02 5.31
CA PRO A 170 -6.96 15.73 3.91
C PRO A 170 -6.30 16.94 3.20
N PRO A 171 -5.80 16.78 1.96
CA PRO A 171 -5.38 17.92 1.15
C PRO A 171 -6.50 18.93 0.97
N GLY A 172 -6.20 20.20 1.17
CA GLY A 172 -7.19 21.27 1.10
C GLY A 172 -6.74 22.57 1.74
N GLY A 173 -7.48 23.63 1.45
CA GLY A 173 -7.42 24.87 2.21
C GLY A 173 -8.40 24.84 3.37
N TYR A 174 -7.96 25.29 4.53
CA TYR A 174 -8.71 25.33 5.77
C TYR A 174 -8.57 26.70 6.39
N ASP A 175 -9.69 27.30 6.80
CA ASP A 175 -9.65 28.45 7.68
C ASP A 175 -9.94 27.97 9.11
N ILE A 176 -9.03 28.32 10.03
CA ILE A 176 -9.09 27.90 11.43
C ILE A 176 -9.40 29.12 12.29
N TYR A 177 -10.36 28.97 13.20
CA TYR A 177 -10.70 29.93 14.22
C TYR A 177 -10.42 29.34 15.59
N LEU A 178 -9.74 30.09 16.43
CA LEU A 178 -9.43 29.73 17.80
C LEU A 178 -10.38 30.46 18.72
N TYR A 179 -10.73 29.85 19.85
CA TYR A 179 -11.61 30.42 20.86
C TYR A 179 -11.09 30.07 22.26
N ALA A 180 -11.27 30.95 23.23
CA ALA A 180 -10.99 30.65 24.64
C ALA A 180 -11.95 31.41 25.54
N ASP A 181 -12.63 30.71 26.45
CA ASP A 181 -13.71 31.32 27.23
C ASP A 181 -13.92 30.60 28.58
N PRO A 182 -14.35 31.29 29.65
CA PRO A 182 -14.71 30.67 30.90
C PRO A 182 -15.91 29.73 30.73
N ASN A 183 -16.10 28.80 31.68
CA ASN A 183 -17.21 27.87 31.61
C ASN A 183 -18.58 28.58 31.61
N CYS A 184 -19.23 28.56 30.46
CA CYS A 184 -20.61 29.00 30.18
C CYS A 184 -21.63 28.64 31.28
N SER A 185 -21.53 27.43 31.84
CA SER A 185 -22.46 26.92 32.85
C SER A 185 -22.16 27.39 34.28
N GLY A 186 -20.99 28.02 34.51
CA GLY A 186 -20.53 28.53 35.80
C GLY A 186 -20.94 29.98 36.10
N GLY A 187 -21.36 30.75 35.08
CA GLY A 187 -21.89 32.11 35.24
C GLY A 187 -20.83 33.21 35.39
N ASP A 188 -19.55 32.91 35.15
CA ASP A 188 -18.48 33.92 35.15
C ASP A 188 -18.50 34.71 33.84
N VAL A 189 -19.13 35.89 33.89
CA VAL A 189 -19.27 36.81 32.75
C VAL A 189 -17.96 37.56 32.55
N GLU A 190 -17.45 37.60 31.33
CA GLU A 190 -16.23 38.33 31.02
C GLU A 190 -16.43 39.85 31.01
N VAL A 191 -15.32 40.60 31.03
CA VAL A 191 -15.36 42.06 30.80
C VAL A 191 -15.80 42.35 29.37
N SER A 192 -15.37 41.53 28.41
CA SER A 192 -15.67 41.68 27.00
C SER A 192 -15.84 40.30 26.36
N GLU A 193 -17.06 39.98 25.93
CA GLU A 193 -17.41 38.69 25.33
C GLU A 193 -17.03 38.58 23.85
N SER A 194 -16.41 39.63 23.28
CA SER A 194 -16.21 39.75 21.83
C SER A 194 -14.76 39.62 21.35
N ASN A 195 -13.81 39.39 22.26
CA ASN A 195 -12.38 39.27 21.97
C ASN A 195 -11.83 37.87 22.26
N ASN A 196 -12.73 36.89 22.37
CA ASN A 196 -12.41 35.54 22.84
C ASN A 196 -11.97 34.65 21.65
N SER A 197 -12.09 35.17 20.42
CA SER A 197 -11.72 34.48 19.18
C SER A 197 -10.46 35.03 18.50
N TYR A 198 -9.70 34.15 17.85
CA TYR A 198 -8.55 34.51 17.00
C TYR A 198 -8.65 33.76 15.67
N GLY A 199 -8.65 34.47 14.54
CA GLY A 199 -8.75 33.88 13.21
C GLY A 199 -9.34 34.84 12.17
N PRO A 200 -9.52 34.41 10.91
CA PRO A 200 -9.14 33.10 10.38
C PRO A 200 -7.62 32.91 10.30
N ILE A 201 -7.17 31.69 10.55
CA ILE A 201 -5.82 31.19 10.27
C ILE A 201 -5.93 30.29 9.05
N SER A 202 -5.40 30.73 7.91
CA SER A 202 -5.40 29.92 6.71
C SER A 202 -4.30 28.85 6.78
N LEU A 203 -4.70 27.59 6.62
CA LEU A 203 -3.85 26.43 6.55
C LEU A 203 -4.08 25.71 5.22
N VAL A 204 -3.00 25.39 4.50
CA VAL A 204 -3.07 24.59 3.27
C VAL A 204 -2.37 23.28 3.52
N ILE A 205 -3.09 22.17 3.39
CA ILE A 205 -2.53 20.82 3.36
C ILE A 205 -2.33 20.47 1.89
N GLU A 206 -1.08 20.26 1.47
CA GLU A 206 -0.74 19.95 0.08
C GLU A 206 -0.38 18.47 -0.06
N SER A 207 -0.78 17.88 -1.18
CA SER A 207 -0.18 16.64 -1.69
C SER A 207 0.47 16.94 -3.04
N ALA A 208 1.63 16.33 -3.28
CA ALA A 208 2.42 16.54 -4.48
C ALA A 208 2.58 15.23 -5.25
N PRO A 209 2.68 15.28 -6.59
CA PRO A 209 3.07 14.10 -7.34
C PRO A 209 4.48 13.67 -6.96
N ILE A 210 4.76 12.37 -7.04
CA ILE A 210 6.13 11.86 -6.95
C ILE A 210 7.00 12.62 -7.95
N VAL A 211 8.20 13.05 -7.52
CA VAL A 211 9.17 13.73 -8.38
C VAL A 211 9.36 12.99 -9.71
N SER A 212 9.59 13.74 -10.79
CA SER A 212 9.70 13.21 -12.15
C SER A 212 10.92 13.81 -12.83
N PRO A 213 11.84 13.01 -13.40
CA PRO A 213 11.84 11.55 -13.44
C PRO A 213 12.19 10.91 -12.08
N TRP A 214 11.69 9.71 -11.81
CA TRP A 214 12.02 8.94 -10.61
C TRP A 214 12.17 7.45 -10.87
N VAL A 215 13.13 6.85 -10.18
CA VAL A 215 13.44 5.42 -10.19
C VAL A 215 13.62 5.01 -8.74
N GLY A 216 12.97 3.92 -8.34
CA GLY A 216 13.06 3.48 -6.95
C GLY A 216 12.23 2.25 -6.66
N GLY A 217 11.97 2.05 -5.37
CA GLY A 217 11.09 1.02 -4.85
C GLY A 217 10.14 1.58 -3.80
N VAL A 218 9.12 0.80 -3.47
CA VAL A 218 8.20 1.13 -2.36
C VAL A 218 8.32 0.12 -1.23
N SER A 219 8.17 0.63 -0.01
CA SER A 219 7.92 -0.13 1.20
C SER A 219 6.51 0.17 1.66
N ILE A 220 5.72 -0.87 1.89
CA ILE A 220 4.32 -0.76 2.31
C ILE A 220 4.21 -1.38 3.69
N SER A 221 3.79 -0.61 4.69
CA SER A 221 3.34 -1.13 5.99
C SER A 221 1.82 -1.10 6.05
N SER A 222 1.21 -2.03 6.77
CA SER A 222 -0.24 -2.18 6.83
C SER A 222 -0.71 -2.62 8.23
N THR A 223 -1.91 -2.19 8.63
CA THR A 223 -2.58 -2.69 9.84
C THR A 223 -3.22 -4.07 9.66
N GLN A 224 -3.40 -4.52 8.41
CA GLN A 224 -3.91 -5.84 8.05
C GLN A 224 -2.97 -6.56 7.07
N ASP A 225 -3.11 -7.88 6.95
CA ASP A 225 -2.34 -8.64 5.96
C ASP A 225 -2.71 -8.21 4.54
N VAL A 226 -1.71 -7.67 3.83
CA VAL A 226 -1.86 -7.26 2.43
C VAL A 226 -0.94 -8.05 1.53
N ILE A 227 -1.33 -8.16 0.27
CA ILE A 227 -0.48 -8.67 -0.81
C ILE A 227 -0.32 -7.62 -1.89
N THR A 228 0.79 -7.70 -2.63
CA THR A 228 1.11 -6.66 -3.60
C THR A 228 1.65 -7.23 -4.91
N VAL A 229 1.44 -6.50 -6.00
CA VAL A 229 1.99 -6.81 -7.33
C VAL A 229 2.54 -5.53 -7.94
N GLY A 230 3.82 -5.53 -8.27
CA GLY A 230 4.45 -4.46 -9.04
C GLY A 230 4.12 -4.61 -10.53
N ARG A 231 3.85 -3.50 -11.21
CA ARG A 231 3.51 -3.46 -12.63
C ARG A 231 4.32 -2.38 -13.39
N PRO A 232 5.61 -2.59 -13.65
CA PRO A 232 6.42 -1.66 -14.41
C PRO A 232 6.00 -1.60 -15.89
N HIS A 233 6.13 -0.41 -16.48
CA HIS A 233 5.89 -0.11 -17.89
C HIS A 233 7.19 0.41 -18.49
N ILE A 234 7.83 -0.39 -19.35
CA ILE A 234 9.17 -0.15 -19.89
C ILE A 234 9.04 0.07 -21.39
N GLY A 235 8.93 1.33 -21.79
CA GLY A 235 8.55 1.65 -23.17
C GLY A 235 7.11 1.21 -23.43
N THR A 236 6.90 0.35 -24.41
CA THR A 236 5.58 -0.26 -24.71
C THR A 236 5.31 -1.53 -23.92
N GLU A 237 6.33 -2.12 -23.31
CA GLU A 237 6.25 -3.43 -22.65
C GLU A 237 5.76 -3.27 -21.21
N ILE A 238 4.84 -4.15 -20.81
CA ILE A 238 4.26 -4.14 -19.46
C ILE A 238 4.53 -5.48 -18.80
N MET A 239 5.08 -5.47 -17.59
CA MET A 239 5.42 -6.69 -16.86
C MET A 239 4.93 -6.66 -15.42
N THR A 240 4.86 -7.83 -14.79
CA THR A 240 4.43 -7.99 -13.38
C THR A 240 5.41 -8.84 -12.59
N TYR A 241 5.48 -8.56 -11.31
CA TYR A 241 6.11 -9.44 -10.32
C TYR A 241 5.43 -9.22 -8.97
N ASN A 242 5.48 -10.21 -8.09
CA ASN A 242 4.88 -10.11 -6.76
C ASN A 242 5.71 -9.14 -5.90
N GLY A 243 5.06 -8.32 -5.07
CA GLY A 243 5.79 -7.75 -3.95
C GLY A 243 6.17 -8.84 -2.96
N VAL A 244 7.17 -8.55 -2.13
CA VAL A 244 7.81 -9.53 -1.26
C VAL A 244 7.67 -9.11 0.18
N ALA A 245 7.21 -10.04 1.03
CA ALA A 245 6.97 -9.77 2.45
C ALA A 245 8.26 -9.66 3.27
N ALA A 246 9.31 -10.38 2.86
CA ALA A 246 10.59 -10.41 3.55
C ALA A 246 11.74 -10.60 2.56
N GLY A 247 12.92 -10.12 2.94
CA GLY A 247 14.17 -10.34 2.21
C GLY A 247 14.96 -11.52 2.75
N SER A 248 16.10 -11.79 2.11
CA SER A 248 17.03 -12.84 2.49
C SER A 248 18.47 -12.36 2.35
N ALA A 249 19.37 -12.90 3.18
CA ALA A 249 20.82 -12.74 3.03
C ALA A 249 21.39 -13.52 1.82
N SER A 250 20.59 -14.38 1.17
CA SER A 250 20.96 -15.08 -0.06
C SER A 250 19.76 -15.16 -1.00
N VAL A 251 19.93 -14.70 -2.24
CA VAL A 251 18.89 -14.71 -3.28
C VAL A 251 19.41 -15.34 -4.56
N PHE A 252 18.59 -16.18 -5.19
CA PHE A 252 18.91 -16.89 -6.44
C PHE A 252 18.04 -16.36 -7.59
N VAL A 253 18.65 -16.15 -8.76
CA VAL A 253 17.97 -15.66 -9.96
C VAL A 253 18.37 -16.56 -11.14
N PRO A 254 17.48 -17.44 -11.63
CA PRO A 254 17.86 -18.56 -12.50
C PRO A 254 18.03 -18.23 -13.98
N MET A 255 17.49 -17.11 -14.46
CA MET A 255 17.40 -16.83 -15.89
C MET A 255 17.88 -15.42 -16.21
N LEU A 256 19.17 -15.30 -16.54
CA LEU A 256 19.82 -14.07 -17.01
C LEU A 256 20.58 -14.31 -18.32
N PHE A 257 20.69 -13.26 -19.14
CA PHE A 257 21.31 -13.31 -20.47
C PHE A 257 22.18 -12.07 -20.73
N LYS A 258 23.27 -12.25 -21.47
CA LYS A 258 24.13 -11.19 -21.99
C LYS A 258 24.42 -11.45 -23.46
N ASN A 259 23.78 -10.69 -24.34
CA ASN A 259 23.95 -10.76 -25.80
C ASN A 259 23.77 -12.18 -26.36
N MET A 260 22.83 -12.96 -25.82
CA MET A 260 22.63 -14.35 -26.22
C MET A 260 21.65 -14.44 -27.41
N TRP A 261 21.83 -15.42 -28.29
CA TRP A 261 20.95 -15.73 -29.43
C TRP A 261 20.43 -14.52 -30.23
N THR A 262 21.29 -13.50 -30.43
CA THR A 262 20.98 -12.30 -31.24
C THR A 262 19.77 -11.51 -30.75
N GLY A 263 19.68 -11.24 -29.44
CA GLY A 263 18.65 -10.35 -28.90
C GLY A 263 18.28 -10.58 -27.44
N TYR A 264 18.87 -11.58 -26.79
CA TYR A 264 18.54 -11.91 -25.40
C TYR A 264 19.50 -11.21 -24.45
N ASN A 265 18.93 -10.39 -23.59
CA ASN A 265 19.62 -9.67 -22.53
C ASN A 265 18.84 -9.83 -21.21
N ALA A 266 19.36 -9.29 -20.12
CA ALA A 266 18.61 -9.19 -18.89
C ALA A 266 19.07 -7.98 -18.08
N ALA A 267 18.15 -7.44 -17.29
CA ALA A 267 18.49 -6.66 -16.12
C ALA A 267 18.22 -7.50 -14.86
N LEU A 268 18.84 -7.10 -13.76
CA LEU A 268 18.59 -7.61 -12.42
C LEU A 268 18.43 -6.41 -11.51
N TYR A 269 17.36 -6.36 -10.72
CA TYR A 269 17.18 -5.34 -9.70
C TYR A 269 17.39 -5.95 -8.33
N VAL A 270 18.07 -5.23 -7.44
CA VAL A 270 18.29 -5.62 -6.05
C VAL A 270 17.93 -4.44 -5.17
N GLN A 271 17.17 -4.69 -4.10
CA GLN A 271 16.85 -3.71 -3.07
C GLN A 271 17.36 -4.17 -1.71
N ASN A 272 17.97 -3.24 -0.98
CA ASN A 272 18.31 -3.42 0.42
C ASN A 272 17.08 -3.11 1.28
N LEU A 273 16.67 -4.04 2.14
CA LEU A 273 15.50 -3.85 3.00
C LEU A 273 15.85 -3.26 4.37
N ASP A 274 17.13 -3.18 4.73
CA ASP A 274 17.55 -2.58 6.00
C ASP A 274 17.22 -1.08 6.02
N GLU A 275 16.68 -0.61 7.14
CA GLU A 275 16.23 0.77 7.36
C GLU A 275 17.39 1.76 7.48
N THR A 276 18.57 1.30 7.93
CA THR A 276 19.65 2.21 8.36
C THR A 276 21.02 1.83 7.83
N ASN A 277 21.25 0.54 7.57
CA ASN A 277 22.57 0.03 7.23
C ASN A 277 22.72 -0.23 5.73
N THR A 278 23.90 0.08 5.23
CA THR A 278 24.32 -0.33 3.88
C THR A 278 24.50 -1.86 3.82
N ALA A 279 24.02 -2.48 2.75
CA ALA A 279 24.22 -3.89 2.44
C ALA A 279 25.49 -4.09 1.61
N ASN A 280 26.31 -5.06 2.01
CA ASN A 280 27.48 -5.53 1.28
C ASN A 280 27.12 -6.76 0.45
N LEU A 281 27.13 -6.62 -0.87
CA LEU A 281 26.64 -7.62 -1.81
C LEU A 281 27.80 -8.36 -2.48
N THR A 282 27.64 -9.68 -2.64
CA THR A 282 28.49 -10.51 -3.50
C THR A 282 27.61 -11.25 -4.51
N PHE A 283 27.81 -10.94 -5.78
CA PHE A 283 27.18 -11.61 -6.92
C PHE A 283 28.12 -12.71 -7.42
N THR A 284 27.63 -13.94 -7.50
CA THR A 284 28.34 -15.06 -8.12
C THR A 284 27.52 -15.59 -9.27
N TYR A 285 28.01 -15.37 -10.49
CA TYR A 285 27.38 -15.78 -11.74
C TYR A 285 27.87 -17.17 -12.14
N TYR A 286 26.93 -18.06 -12.43
CA TYR A 286 27.19 -19.44 -12.83
C TYR A 286 26.71 -19.66 -14.26
N ASP A 287 27.53 -20.33 -15.08
CA ASP A 287 27.08 -20.81 -16.38
C ASP A 287 26.22 -22.08 -16.26
N THR A 288 25.81 -22.63 -17.40
CA THR A 288 24.96 -23.83 -17.47
C THR A 288 25.67 -25.12 -17.08
N SER A 289 26.99 -25.11 -16.91
CA SER A 289 27.76 -26.23 -16.36
C SER A 289 27.94 -26.14 -14.85
N GLY A 290 27.56 -25.02 -14.22
CA GLY A 290 27.74 -24.75 -12.80
C GLY A 290 29.11 -24.17 -12.46
N ALA A 291 29.91 -23.83 -13.47
CA ALA A 291 31.17 -23.12 -13.27
C ALA A 291 30.91 -21.63 -13.00
N VAL A 292 31.71 -21.05 -12.11
CA VAL A 292 31.65 -19.61 -11.82
C VAL A 292 32.21 -18.86 -13.03
N SER A 293 31.35 -18.08 -13.71
CA SER A 293 31.76 -17.22 -14.81
C SER A 293 32.33 -15.89 -14.31
N CYS A 294 31.75 -15.35 -13.23
CA CYS A 294 32.20 -14.09 -12.62
C CYS A 294 31.78 -14.01 -11.15
N THR A 295 32.61 -13.34 -10.35
CA THR A 295 32.24 -12.81 -9.03
C THR A 295 32.39 -11.29 -9.02
N LYS A 296 31.38 -10.58 -8.52
CA LYS A 296 31.35 -9.12 -8.41
C LYS A 296 30.88 -8.73 -7.02
N ASN A 297 31.55 -7.76 -6.41
CA ASN A 297 31.12 -7.15 -5.15
C ASN A 297 30.53 -5.77 -5.42
N ASP A 298 29.56 -5.36 -4.61
CA ASP A 298 28.95 -4.03 -4.65
C ASP A 298 28.36 -3.69 -3.27
N THR A 299 27.98 -2.43 -3.09
CA THR A 299 27.27 -1.99 -1.89
C THR A 299 25.97 -1.30 -2.26
N LEU A 300 24.97 -1.42 -1.40
CA LEU A 300 23.65 -0.84 -1.60
C LEU A 300 23.19 -0.15 -0.31
N ASN A 301 23.00 1.17 -0.35
CA ASN A 301 22.57 1.97 0.80
C ASN A 301 21.25 1.43 1.39
N ALA A 302 20.95 1.79 2.64
CA ALA A 302 19.65 1.50 3.26
C ALA A 302 18.49 1.87 2.32
N LYS A 303 17.48 1.01 2.22
CA LYS A 303 16.29 1.15 1.34
C LYS A 303 16.50 1.35 -0.17
N SER A 304 17.73 1.54 -0.62
CA SER A 304 18.04 1.79 -2.01
C SER A 304 17.80 0.57 -2.89
N SER A 305 17.46 0.83 -4.16
CA SER A 305 17.29 -0.18 -5.19
C SER A 305 18.15 0.14 -6.41
N LYS A 306 18.83 -0.87 -6.95
CA LYS A 306 19.77 -0.72 -8.06
C LYS A 306 19.53 -1.75 -9.16
N GLY A 307 19.53 -1.29 -10.39
CA GLY A 307 19.47 -2.10 -11.60
C GLY A 307 20.86 -2.44 -12.14
N TYR A 308 21.09 -3.71 -12.46
CA TYR A 308 22.29 -4.28 -13.05
C TYR A 308 21.96 -4.77 -14.45
N TRP A 309 22.50 -4.11 -15.48
CA TRP A 309 22.28 -4.45 -16.87
C TRP A 309 23.35 -5.45 -17.34
N MET A 310 22.97 -6.70 -17.61
CA MET A 310 23.91 -7.78 -17.93
C MET A 310 24.84 -7.47 -19.12
N PRO A 311 24.40 -6.80 -20.20
CA PRO A 311 25.31 -6.32 -21.25
C PRO A 311 26.43 -5.40 -20.77
N SER A 312 26.21 -4.61 -19.72
CA SER A 312 27.24 -3.74 -19.14
C SER A 312 28.16 -4.45 -18.12
N GLU A 313 27.85 -5.69 -17.71
CA GLU A 313 28.68 -6.43 -16.76
C GLU A 313 29.97 -6.92 -17.43
N THR A 314 31.08 -6.23 -17.18
CA THR A 314 32.35 -6.41 -17.90
C THR A 314 33.06 -7.72 -17.59
N CYS A 315 32.79 -8.34 -16.44
CA CYS A 315 33.38 -9.63 -16.06
C CYS A 315 32.70 -10.83 -16.74
N LEU A 316 31.49 -10.66 -17.29
CA LEU A 316 30.78 -11.74 -17.98
C LEU A 316 31.23 -11.83 -19.45
N PRO A 317 31.45 -13.04 -19.98
CA PRO A 317 31.79 -13.21 -21.40
C PRO A 317 30.64 -12.79 -22.31
N ALA A 318 30.94 -12.48 -23.56
CA ALA A 318 29.90 -12.25 -24.57
C ALA A 318 29.07 -13.54 -24.78
N SER A 319 27.79 -13.38 -25.13
CA SER A 319 26.85 -14.49 -25.33
C SER A 319 26.72 -15.39 -24.08
N TRP A 320 26.75 -14.79 -22.90
CA TRP A 320 26.58 -15.51 -21.64
C TRP A 320 25.11 -15.70 -21.31
N TYR A 321 24.78 -16.84 -20.71
CA TYR A 321 23.49 -17.09 -20.09
C TYR A 321 23.67 -18.05 -18.92
N GLY A 322 22.86 -17.86 -17.90
CA GLY A 322 22.99 -18.63 -16.67
C GLY A 322 22.22 -18.02 -15.52
N ALA A 323 22.69 -18.31 -14.32
CA ALA A 323 22.07 -17.90 -13.08
C ALA A 323 23.04 -17.07 -12.23
N VAL A 324 22.49 -16.33 -11.26
CA VAL A 324 23.27 -15.64 -10.25
C VAL A 324 22.79 -16.01 -8.86
N ARG A 325 23.74 -16.18 -7.95
CA ARG A 325 23.51 -16.16 -6.50
C ARG A 325 24.03 -14.84 -5.96
N ILE A 326 23.20 -14.14 -5.21
CA ILE A 326 23.52 -12.89 -4.55
C ILE A 326 23.56 -13.18 -3.05
N THR A 327 24.69 -12.96 -2.40
CA THR A 327 24.78 -13.00 -0.93
C THR A 327 24.96 -11.60 -0.38
N SER A 328 24.43 -11.37 0.81
CA SER A 328 24.41 -10.07 1.47
C SER A 328 24.55 -10.23 2.98
N ASP A 329 25.16 -9.27 3.66
CA ASP A 329 25.16 -9.17 5.12
C ASP A 329 23.87 -8.55 5.68
N ARG A 330 22.98 -8.08 4.79
CA ARG A 330 21.63 -7.59 5.08
C ARG A 330 20.57 -8.32 4.27
N ASN A 331 19.33 -8.25 4.70
CA ASN A 331 18.21 -8.80 3.93
C ASN A 331 17.99 -8.00 2.66
N ILE A 332 18.04 -8.69 1.53
CA ILE A 332 17.80 -8.13 0.20
C ILE A 332 16.68 -8.87 -0.50
N VAL A 333 16.13 -8.21 -1.51
CA VAL A 333 15.21 -8.83 -2.48
C VAL A 333 15.73 -8.55 -3.88
N ALA A 334 15.38 -9.41 -4.83
CA ALA A 334 15.78 -9.23 -6.21
C ALA A 334 14.63 -9.49 -7.18
N VAL A 335 14.72 -8.88 -8.37
CA VAL A 335 13.82 -9.11 -9.49
C VAL A 335 14.66 -9.33 -10.74
N GLY A 336 14.51 -10.51 -11.36
CA GLY A 336 15.08 -10.77 -12.68
C GLY A 336 14.21 -10.13 -13.74
N ARG A 337 14.83 -9.44 -14.71
CA ARG A 337 14.14 -8.82 -15.85
C ARG A 337 14.74 -9.25 -17.18
N PRO A 338 14.42 -10.46 -17.67
CA PRO A 338 14.81 -10.92 -19.00
C PRO A 338 14.25 -10.04 -20.11
N HIS A 339 15.08 -9.75 -21.10
CA HIS A 339 14.75 -9.09 -22.36
C HIS A 339 14.94 -10.13 -23.46
N ILE A 340 13.85 -10.57 -24.07
CA ILE A 340 13.80 -11.69 -25.02
C ILE A 340 13.37 -11.12 -26.36
N ASN A 341 14.34 -10.83 -27.21
CA ASN A 341 14.13 -10.03 -28.42
C ASN A 341 13.53 -8.67 -28.04
N GLY A 342 12.37 -8.33 -28.60
CA GLY A 342 11.65 -7.10 -28.25
C GLY A 342 10.84 -7.18 -26.96
N GLN A 343 10.71 -8.36 -26.34
CA GLN A 343 9.81 -8.58 -25.21
C GLN A 343 10.50 -8.46 -23.87
N VAL A 344 9.84 -7.86 -22.88
CA VAL A 344 10.41 -7.69 -21.53
C VAL A 344 9.49 -8.33 -20.49
N THR A 345 10.07 -9.16 -19.62
CA THR A 345 9.32 -9.86 -18.56
C THR A 345 10.04 -9.77 -17.23
N THR A 346 9.35 -10.10 -16.14
CA THR A 346 9.91 -10.10 -14.78
C THR A 346 9.49 -11.30 -13.96
N TYR A 347 10.32 -11.67 -12.99
CA TYR A 347 10.01 -12.64 -11.95
C TYR A 347 10.84 -12.33 -10.70
N ASN A 348 10.40 -12.78 -9.53
CA ASN A 348 11.09 -12.55 -8.27
C ASN A 348 12.34 -13.43 -8.13
N GLY A 349 13.38 -12.93 -7.49
CA GLY A 349 14.46 -13.76 -6.98
C GLY A 349 13.95 -14.66 -5.85
N PHE A 350 14.61 -15.80 -5.67
CA PHE A 350 14.20 -16.82 -4.70
C PHE A 350 15.12 -16.78 -3.48
N ALA A 351 14.56 -16.71 -2.27
CA ALA A 351 15.33 -16.81 -1.03
C ALA A 351 15.83 -18.25 -0.75
N SER A 352 15.08 -19.25 -1.22
CA SER A 352 15.36 -20.67 -1.03
C SER A 352 14.75 -21.51 -2.16
N GLY A 353 15.23 -22.75 -2.30
CA GLY A 353 14.61 -23.76 -3.16
C GLY A 353 13.89 -24.85 -2.37
N ALA A 354 13.24 -25.76 -3.09
CA ALA A 354 12.53 -26.92 -2.54
C ALA A 354 12.84 -28.18 -3.37
N ALA A 355 12.66 -29.37 -2.78
CA ALA A 355 12.83 -30.64 -3.49
C ALA A 355 11.72 -30.90 -4.52
N THR A 356 10.59 -30.19 -4.40
CA THR A 356 9.49 -30.23 -5.38
C THR A 356 9.19 -28.82 -5.86
N SER A 357 8.84 -28.66 -7.14
CA SER A 357 8.27 -27.41 -7.63
C SER A 357 7.14 -27.62 -8.63
N TYR A 358 6.13 -26.77 -8.55
CA TYR A 358 4.94 -26.77 -9.41
C TYR A 358 4.95 -25.56 -10.34
N VAL A 359 4.65 -25.79 -11.62
CA VAL A 359 4.62 -24.75 -12.66
C VAL A 359 3.31 -24.91 -13.45
N PRO A 360 2.24 -24.19 -13.06
CA PRO A 360 0.87 -24.56 -13.44
C PRO A 360 0.46 -24.16 -14.87
N MET A 361 1.13 -23.22 -15.53
CA MET A 361 0.69 -22.69 -16.82
C MET A 361 1.78 -22.81 -17.89
N LEU A 362 1.76 -23.92 -18.61
CA LEU A 362 2.68 -24.22 -19.72
C LEU A 362 1.91 -24.65 -20.97
N PHE A 363 2.54 -24.46 -22.14
CA PHE A 363 1.93 -24.69 -23.44
C PHE A 363 2.93 -25.31 -24.42
N ASN A 364 2.45 -26.15 -25.34
CA ASN A 364 3.21 -26.63 -26.49
C ASN A 364 2.34 -26.62 -27.75
N GLN A 365 2.55 -25.62 -28.61
CA GLN A 365 1.77 -25.41 -29.83
C GLN A 365 0.25 -25.41 -29.57
N ALA A 366 -0.17 -24.84 -28.43
CA ALA A 366 -1.57 -24.78 -28.04
C ALA A 366 -2.33 -23.68 -28.80
N PHE A 367 -3.66 -23.76 -28.76
CA PHE A 367 -4.59 -22.74 -29.30
C PHE A 367 -4.26 -22.32 -30.74
N GLY A 368 -4.26 -23.29 -31.66
CA GLY A 368 -3.92 -23.05 -33.07
C GLY A 368 -2.42 -22.91 -33.34
N GLY A 369 -1.55 -23.40 -32.43
CA GLY A 369 -0.10 -23.44 -32.63
C GLY A 369 0.65 -22.19 -32.17
N THR A 370 -0.05 -21.19 -31.63
CA THR A 370 0.54 -19.88 -31.30
C THR A 370 1.03 -19.76 -29.86
N TYR A 371 0.69 -20.73 -29.00
CA TYR A 371 1.05 -20.72 -27.58
C TYR A 371 2.11 -21.79 -27.29
N ASN A 372 3.25 -21.36 -26.78
CA ASN A 372 4.39 -22.20 -26.41
C ASN A 372 4.85 -21.84 -24.99
N ALA A 373 5.86 -22.53 -24.47
CA ALA A 373 6.51 -22.13 -23.24
C ALA A 373 7.97 -22.61 -23.18
N ALA A 374 8.74 -21.97 -22.31
CA ALA A 374 9.95 -22.53 -21.74
C ALA A 374 9.77 -22.73 -20.23
N LEU A 375 10.56 -23.64 -19.67
CA LEU A 375 10.69 -23.86 -18.25
C LEU A 375 12.17 -23.71 -17.87
N TYR A 376 12.48 -22.93 -16.84
CA TYR A 376 13.83 -22.85 -16.29
C TYR A 376 13.85 -23.48 -14.91
N VAL A 377 14.85 -24.33 -14.66
CA VAL A 377 15.06 -24.97 -13.36
C VAL A 377 16.50 -24.68 -12.94
N GLN A 378 16.69 -24.17 -11.72
CA GLN A 378 18.01 -23.98 -11.14
C GLN A 378 18.17 -24.88 -9.91
N ASN A 379 19.31 -25.55 -9.86
CA ASN A 379 19.78 -26.18 -8.64
C ASN A 379 20.42 -25.12 -7.74
N VAL A 380 19.93 -24.96 -6.51
CA VAL A 380 20.43 -23.93 -5.59
C VAL A 380 21.40 -24.48 -4.54
N THR A 381 21.84 -25.73 -4.69
CA THR A 381 22.79 -26.39 -3.78
C THR A 381 24.15 -26.63 -4.42
N SER A 382 25.11 -27.06 -3.59
CA SER A 382 26.48 -27.38 -3.99
C SER A 382 26.67 -28.81 -4.53
N ASN A 383 25.61 -29.61 -4.61
CA ASN A 383 25.67 -30.98 -5.14
C ASN A 383 24.87 -31.05 -6.45
N THR A 384 25.22 -31.96 -7.36
CA THR A 384 24.40 -32.19 -8.56
C THR A 384 23.00 -32.68 -8.19
N ALA A 385 21.98 -32.05 -8.77
CA ALA A 385 20.59 -32.42 -8.64
C ALA A 385 20.20 -33.41 -9.74
N SER A 386 19.55 -34.52 -9.36
CA SER A 386 18.79 -35.34 -10.29
C SER A 386 17.35 -34.82 -10.28
N VAL A 387 16.78 -34.52 -11.45
CA VAL A 387 15.43 -33.98 -11.57
C VAL A 387 14.55 -34.90 -12.42
N SER A 388 13.27 -35.01 -12.05
CA SER A 388 12.21 -35.63 -12.83
C SER A 388 11.11 -34.60 -13.05
N ILE A 389 10.94 -34.17 -14.30
CA ILE A 389 9.93 -33.18 -14.70
C ILE A 389 8.76 -33.91 -15.33
N LYS A 390 7.62 -33.93 -14.65
CA LYS A 390 6.39 -34.60 -15.07
C LYS A 390 5.40 -33.56 -15.60
N PHE A 391 4.98 -33.69 -16.85
CA PHE A 391 4.04 -32.78 -17.51
C PHE A 391 2.65 -33.40 -17.51
N TYR A 392 1.71 -32.76 -16.82
CA TYR A 392 0.31 -33.17 -16.72
C TYR A 392 -0.56 -32.22 -17.53
N ASP A 393 -1.43 -32.76 -18.38
CA ASP A 393 -2.37 -31.95 -19.15
C ASP A 393 -3.48 -31.33 -18.28
N SER A 394 -4.38 -30.57 -18.91
CA SER A 394 -5.50 -29.91 -18.23
C SER A 394 -6.54 -30.87 -17.65
N SER A 395 -6.46 -32.18 -17.94
CA SER A 395 -7.28 -33.23 -17.32
C SER A 395 -6.58 -33.95 -16.17
N GLY A 396 -5.30 -33.67 -15.93
CA GLY A 396 -4.47 -34.38 -14.95
C GLY A 396 -3.81 -35.64 -15.50
N SER A 397 -3.87 -35.86 -16.82
CA SER A 397 -3.21 -37.01 -17.45
C SER A 397 -1.73 -36.72 -17.66
N LEU A 398 -0.87 -37.66 -17.24
CA LEU A 398 0.57 -37.56 -17.44
C LEU A 398 0.92 -37.72 -18.93
N ALA A 399 1.39 -36.65 -19.55
CA ALA A 399 1.74 -36.62 -20.98
C ALA A 399 3.21 -36.93 -21.24
N CYS A 400 4.11 -36.52 -20.34
CA CYS A 400 5.55 -36.62 -20.54
C CYS A 400 6.30 -36.67 -19.21
N ILE A 401 7.35 -37.48 -19.15
CA ILE A 401 8.39 -37.41 -18.10
C ILE A 401 9.70 -37.02 -18.79
N LYS A 402 10.40 -36.06 -18.21
CA LYS A 402 11.76 -35.68 -18.58
C LYS A 402 12.68 -35.80 -17.37
N SER A 403 13.56 -36.80 -17.39
CA SER A 403 14.61 -36.96 -16.39
C SER A 403 15.89 -36.26 -16.85
N ASP A 404 16.57 -35.62 -15.91
CA ASP A 404 17.79 -34.87 -16.21
C ASP A 404 18.68 -34.69 -14.97
N THR A 405 19.87 -34.14 -15.17
CA THR A 405 20.73 -33.66 -14.08
C THR A 405 21.05 -32.19 -14.26
N ILE A 406 21.09 -31.47 -13.13
CA ILE A 406 21.43 -30.05 -13.07
C ILE A 406 22.58 -29.91 -12.07
N THR A 407 23.76 -29.52 -12.57
CA THR A 407 24.95 -29.36 -11.73
C THR A 407 24.77 -28.23 -10.72
N GLN A 408 25.62 -28.21 -9.69
CA GLN A 408 25.58 -27.23 -8.60
C GLN A 408 25.39 -25.79 -9.10
N PHE A 409 24.48 -25.04 -8.46
CA PHE A 409 24.19 -23.62 -8.74
C PHE A 409 23.77 -23.25 -10.17
N SER A 410 23.82 -24.17 -11.13
CA SER A 410 23.50 -23.95 -12.55
C SER A 410 22.00 -23.91 -12.79
N SER A 411 21.60 -23.23 -13.87
CA SER A 411 20.24 -23.28 -14.39
C SER A 411 20.18 -23.91 -15.78
N LYS A 412 19.12 -24.68 -16.01
CA LYS A 412 18.80 -25.32 -17.28
C LYS A 412 17.43 -24.88 -17.78
N GLY A 413 17.37 -24.51 -19.05
CA GLY A 413 16.15 -24.15 -19.77
C GLY A 413 15.64 -25.32 -20.62
N TYR A 414 14.34 -25.54 -20.58
CA TYR A 414 13.61 -26.55 -21.33
C TYR A 414 12.63 -25.84 -22.25
N TRP A 415 12.89 -25.85 -23.56
CA TRP A 415 11.95 -25.36 -24.56
C TRP A 415 10.92 -26.45 -24.83
N LEU A 416 9.63 -26.17 -24.57
CA LEU A 416 8.58 -27.19 -24.67
C LEU A 416 8.32 -27.62 -26.13
N PRO A 417 8.32 -26.71 -27.12
CA PRO A 417 8.32 -27.12 -28.51
C PRO A 417 9.59 -27.91 -28.86
N GLY A 418 9.42 -29.16 -29.24
CA GLY A 418 10.55 -30.06 -29.48
C GLY A 418 11.12 -30.72 -28.21
N LEU A 419 10.46 -30.57 -27.05
CA LEU A 419 10.84 -31.33 -25.85
C LEU A 419 10.67 -32.83 -26.09
N VAL A 420 11.76 -33.57 -25.97
CA VAL A 420 11.79 -35.03 -26.06
C VAL A 420 11.73 -35.63 -24.66
N CYS A 421 10.68 -36.40 -24.40
CA CYS A 421 10.43 -37.16 -23.17
C CYS A 421 11.39 -38.35 -23.05
N ASP A 422 11.43 -38.98 -21.87
CA ASP A 422 12.25 -40.16 -21.61
C ASP A 422 11.82 -41.37 -22.47
N SER A 423 10.55 -41.40 -22.88
CA SER A 423 10.02 -42.36 -23.86
C SER A 423 10.52 -42.13 -25.30
N SER A 424 11.36 -41.13 -25.53
CA SER A 424 11.79 -40.63 -26.85
C SER A 424 10.68 -40.02 -27.71
N ALA A 425 9.45 -39.93 -27.19
CA ALA A 425 8.37 -39.19 -27.83
C ALA A 425 8.51 -37.69 -27.58
N LEU A 426 7.97 -36.87 -28.48
CA LEU A 426 7.80 -35.44 -28.23
C LEU A 426 6.63 -35.20 -27.28
N LEU A 427 6.71 -34.14 -26.47
CA LEU A 427 5.52 -33.60 -25.82
C LEU A 427 4.46 -33.30 -26.91
N PRO A 428 3.19 -33.72 -26.75
CA PRO A 428 2.20 -33.58 -27.81
C PRO A 428 1.97 -32.13 -28.22
N ALA A 429 1.82 -31.88 -29.52
CA ALA A 429 1.37 -30.58 -30.02
C ALA A 429 -0.09 -30.32 -29.62
N GLY A 430 -0.44 -29.06 -29.34
CA GLY A 430 -1.74 -28.69 -28.80
C GLY A 430 -1.85 -28.87 -27.28
N TRP A 431 -0.78 -29.29 -26.60
CA TRP A 431 -0.80 -29.57 -25.17
C TRP A 431 -0.89 -28.30 -24.33
N VAL A 432 -1.76 -28.35 -23.32
CA VAL A 432 -1.97 -27.33 -22.29
C VAL A 432 -1.93 -28.02 -20.94
N GLY A 433 -1.17 -27.49 -19.99
CA GLY A 433 -1.09 -28.09 -18.67
C GLY A 433 -0.03 -27.47 -17.77
N GLY A 434 0.40 -28.24 -16.77
CA GLY A 434 1.41 -27.85 -15.81
C GLY A 434 2.54 -28.87 -15.69
N ALA A 435 3.62 -28.48 -15.01
CA ALA A 435 4.72 -29.38 -14.67
C ALA A 435 4.85 -29.55 -13.14
N VAL A 436 5.17 -30.78 -12.73
CA VAL A 436 5.62 -31.14 -11.39
C VAL A 436 7.09 -31.56 -11.51
N ILE A 437 7.97 -30.84 -10.82
CA ILE A 437 9.41 -31.09 -10.81
C ILE A 437 9.75 -31.72 -9.47
N GLU A 438 10.25 -32.95 -9.47
CA GLU A 438 10.80 -33.62 -8.29
C GLU A 438 12.32 -33.65 -8.40
N SER A 439 13.03 -33.42 -7.30
CA SER A 439 14.49 -33.35 -7.29
C SER A 439 15.13 -33.97 -6.06
N SER A 440 16.33 -34.53 -6.24
CA SER A 440 17.18 -34.98 -5.14
C SER A 440 17.84 -33.85 -4.35
N GLN A 441 17.76 -32.60 -4.82
CA GLN A 441 18.30 -31.40 -4.18
C GLN A 441 17.24 -30.29 -4.20
N ASN A 442 17.47 -29.21 -3.44
CA ASN A 442 16.61 -28.04 -3.53
C ASN A 442 16.80 -27.33 -4.89
N ILE A 443 15.68 -27.13 -5.59
CA ILE A 443 15.61 -26.43 -6.86
C ILE A 443 14.64 -25.25 -6.77
N ILE A 444 14.76 -24.35 -7.74
CA ILE A 444 13.76 -23.30 -8.03
C ILE A 444 13.38 -23.39 -9.50
N ALA A 445 12.18 -22.92 -9.83
CA ALA A 445 11.68 -22.98 -11.20
C ALA A 445 11.04 -21.65 -11.63
N VAL A 446 11.17 -21.31 -12.91
CA VAL A 446 10.48 -20.18 -13.54
C VAL A 446 9.77 -20.70 -14.79
N GLY A 447 8.44 -20.52 -14.83
CA GLY A 447 7.66 -20.74 -16.04
C GLY A 447 7.82 -19.54 -16.97
N ARG A 448 7.98 -19.78 -18.27
CA ARG A 448 8.05 -18.74 -19.29
C ARG A 448 7.11 -19.02 -20.46
N PRO A 449 5.80 -18.74 -20.31
CA PRO A 449 4.85 -18.79 -21.41
C PRO A 449 5.20 -17.83 -22.55
N HIS A 450 5.00 -18.31 -23.77
CA HIS A 450 5.06 -17.56 -25.02
C HIS A 450 3.65 -17.56 -25.61
N ILE A 451 2.95 -16.43 -25.52
CA ILE A 451 1.52 -16.30 -25.82
C ILE A 451 1.37 -15.44 -27.06
N GLY A 452 1.24 -16.08 -28.23
CA GLY A 452 1.36 -15.37 -29.49
C GLY A 452 2.77 -14.77 -29.61
N THR A 453 2.87 -13.46 -29.75
CA THR A 453 4.14 -12.73 -29.78
C THR A 453 4.65 -12.33 -28.40
N GLN A 454 3.83 -12.47 -27.36
CA GLN A 454 4.12 -11.99 -26.01
C GLN A 454 4.90 -13.02 -25.21
N VAL A 455 5.86 -12.56 -24.41
CA VAL A 455 6.67 -13.42 -23.53
C VAL A 455 6.53 -12.95 -22.10
N THR A 456 6.10 -13.86 -21.22
CA THR A 456 5.88 -13.56 -19.81
C THR A 456 6.55 -14.61 -18.92
N THR A 457 6.72 -14.31 -17.64
CA THR A 457 7.32 -15.20 -16.63
C THR A 457 6.59 -15.14 -15.31
N TYR A 458 6.67 -16.22 -14.56
CA TYR A 458 6.23 -16.27 -13.17
C TYR A 458 7.07 -17.31 -12.40
N ASN A 459 7.09 -17.18 -11.08
CA ASN A 459 7.82 -18.08 -10.19
C ASN A 459 7.08 -19.41 -10.03
N GLY A 460 7.79 -20.52 -10.10
CA GLY A 460 7.28 -21.83 -9.69
C GLY A 460 7.10 -21.90 -8.17
N PHE A 461 6.25 -22.83 -7.73
CA PHE A 461 5.81 -22.95 -6.35
C PHE A 461 6.51 -24.12 -5.67
N GLY A 462 7.10 -23.96 -4.49
CA GLY A 462 7.71 -25.07 -3.74
C GLY A 462 6.69 -25.98 -3.02
N SER A 463 5.49 -25.47 -2.82
CA SER A 463 4.35 -26.12 -2.17
C SER A 463 3.04 -25.49 -2.68
N GLY A 464 1.92 -26.18 -2.48
CA GLY A 464 0.59 -25.58 -2.63
C GLY A 464 -0.04 -25.25 -1.27
N ASP A 465 -1.18 -24.57 -1.31
CA ASP A 465 -1.95 -24.15 -0.15
C ASP A 465 -3.46 -24.35 -0.42
N ILE A 466 -4.27 -24.38 0.62
CA ILE A 466 -5.74 -24.45 0.52
C ILE A 466 -6.38 -23.09 0.22
N SER A 467 -5.62 -22.00 0.29
CA SER A 467 -6.06 -20.67 -0.17
C SER A 467 -4.99 -19.98 -1.01
N MET A 468 -5.42 -19.34 -2.11
CA MET A 468 -4.55 -18.57 -3.00
C MET A 468 -5.23 -17.25 -3.39
N ASN A 469 -4.46 -16.16 -3.37
CA ASN A 469 -4.93 -14.82 -3.66
C ASN A 469 -4.22 -14.23 -4.88
N VAL A 470 -4.96 -13.53 -5.74
CA VAL A 470 -4.48 -12.94 -6.99
C VAL A 470 -5.10 -11.53 -7.12
N PRO A 471 -4.34 -10.45 -6.86
CA PRO A 471 -4.91 -9.12 -6.55
C PRO A 471 -5.21 -8.23 -7.76
N MET A 472 -4.97 -8.69 -8.99
CA MET A 472 -5.08 -7.85 -10.19
C MET A 472 -5.58 -8.66 -11.38
N LEU A 473 -6.90 -8.70 -11.56
CA LEU A 473 -7.55 -9.27 -12.74
C LEU A 473 -8.57 -8.28 -13.33
N PHE A 474 -8.90 -8.49 -14.61
CA PHE A 474 -9.74 -7.60 -15.40
C PHE A 474 -10.72 -8.37 -16.28
N LYS A 475 -11.87 -7.75 -16.54
CA LYS A 475 -12.82 -8.15 -17.59
C LYS A 475 -13.35 -6.89 -18.29
N GLN A 476 -12.87 -6.66 -19.50
CA GLN A 476 -13.18 -5.49 -20.31
C GLN A 476 -12.99 -4.16 -19.55
N ALA A 477 -12.09 -4.14 -18.56
CA ALA A 477 -11.78 -2.94 -17.79
C ALA A 477 -10.98 -1.97 -18.64
N PHE A 478 -11.08 -0.66 -18.36
CA PHE A 478 -10.30 0.37 -19.06
C PHE A 478 -10.32 0.18 -20.59
N SER A 479 -11.51 -0.12 -21.12
CA SER A 479 -11.82 -0.45 -22.52
C SER A 479 -11.35 -1.81 -23.05
N THR A 480 -10.12 -2.25 -22.79
CA THR A 480 -9.54 -3.45 -23.46
C THR A 480 -8.86 -4.44 -22.52
N TYR A 481 -8.90 -4.22 -21.21
CA TYR A 481 -8.17 -5.06 -20.27
C TYR A 481 -8.98 -6.30 -19.91
N ASP A 482 -8.37 -7.46 -20.11
CA ASP A 482 -8.93 -8.76 -19.79
C ASP A 482 -7.93 -9.56 -18.95
N SER A 483 -8.34 -10.71 -18.43
CA SER A 483 -7.42 -11.62 -17.73
C SER A 483 -7.77 -13.09 -17.92
N ALA A 484 -6.78 -13.93 -17.70
CA ALA A 484 -6.96 -15.33 -17.34
C ALA A 484 -6.47 -15.60 -15.92
N LEU A 485 -7.02 -16.64 -15.31
CA LEU A 485 -6.53 -17.22 -14.06
C LEU A 485 -6.23 -18.70 -14.31
N TYR A 486 -5.10 -19.20 -13.83
CA TYR A 486 -4.77 -20.62 -13.87
C TYR A 486 -4.67 -21.15 -12.45
N VAL A 487 -5.30 -22.30 -12.18
CA VAL A 487 -5.24 -22.99 -10.89
C VAL A 487 -4.83 -24.43 -11.15
N GLN A 488 -3.81 -24.90 -10.44
CA GLN A 488 -3.38 -26.29 -10.46
C GLN A 488 -3.66 -26.93 -9.11
N ASN A 489 -4.28 -28.10 -9.14
CA ASN A 489 -4.34 -28.99 -8.01
C ASN A 489 -3.01 -29.72 -7.88
N VAL A 490 -2.31 -29.56 -6.76
CA VAL A 490 -0.99 -30.17 -6.53
C VAL A 490 -1.06 -31.40 -5.63
N SER A 491 -2.27 -31.82 -5.25
CA SER A 491 -2.53 -33.01 -4.45
C SER A 491 -2.74 -34.26 -5.31
N GLY A 492 -2.79 -35.43 -4.65
CA GLY A 492 -3.03 -36.72 -5.28
C GLY A 492 -4.50 -37.08 -5.51
N VAL A 493 -5.45 -36.23 -5.11
CA VAL A 493 -6.90 -36.45 -5.23
C VAL A 493 -7.57 -35.25 -5.90
N THR A 494 -8.83 -35.36 -6.33
CA THR A 494 -9.57 -34.21 -6.91
C THR A 494 -9.74 -33.10 -5.88
N ALA A 495 -9.50 -31.86 -6.29
CA ALA A 495 -9.72 -30.66 -5.50
C ALA A 495 -11.10 -30.06 -5.82
N ASN A 496 -11.88 -29.76 -4.79
CA ASN A 496 -13.05 -28.90 -4.87
C ASN A 496 -12.58 -27.47 -4.57
N ILE A 497 -12.89 -26.52 -5.46
CA ILE A 497 -12.47 -25.13 -5.31
C ILE A 497 -13.66 -24.19 -5.32
N THR A 498 -13.48 -23.05 -4.66
CA THR A 498 -14.34 -21.87 -4.77
C THR A 498 -13.47 -20.67 -5.12
N ILE A 499 -13.81 -19.95 -6.19
CA ILE A 499 -13.16 -18.72 -6.62
C ILE A 499 -14.13 -17.57 -6.37
N ASN A 500 -13.77 -16.67 -5.47
CA ASN A 500 -14.51 -15.45 -5.17
C ASN A 500 -13.81 -14.25 -5.82
N PHE A 501 -14.59 -13.43 -6.52
CA PHE A 501 -14.13 -12.25 -7.25
C PHE A 501 -14.63 -11.00 -6.54
N TYR A 502 -13.71 -10.20 -6.03
CA TYR A 502 -14.00 -8.97 -5.32
C TYR A 502 -13.61 -7.77 -6.18
N ASP A 503 -14.50 -6.78 -6.30
CA ASP A 503 -14.21 -5.53 -7.01
C ASP A 503 -13.20 -4.65 -6.24
N THR A 504 -12.94 -3.45 -6.76
CA THR A 504 -12.04 -2.46 -6.13
C THR A 504 -12.58 -1.87 -4.83
N ASP A 505 -13.87 -2.08 -4.52
CA ASP A 505 -14.51 -1.64 -3.28
C ASP A 505 -14.62 -2.78 -2.24
N GLY A 506 -14.22 -4.01 -2.61
CA GLY A 506 -14.30 -5.20 -1.76
C GLY A 506 -15.62 -5.97 -1.88
N ASN A 507 -16.52 -5.58 -2.77
CA ASN A 507 -17.79 -6.27 -2.97
C ASN A 507 -17.59 -7.58 -3.72
N LEU A 508 -18.25 -8.65 -3.25
CA LEU A 508 -18.27 -9.93 -3.94
C LEU A 508 -19.19 -9.88 -5.16
N ASP A 509 -18.62 -9.78 -6.35
CA ASP A 509 -19.36 -9.71 -7.62
C ASP A 509 -19.69 -11.08 -8.20
N CYS A 510 -18.82 -12.06 -7.95
CA CYS A 510 -18.95 -13.38 -8.55
C CYS A 510 -18.34 -14.47 -7.66
N THR A 511 -19.01 -15.62 -7.63
CA THR A 511 -18.48 -16.87 -7.10
C THR A 511 -18.50 -17.95 -8.18
N LYS A 512 -17.40 -18.68 -8.32
CA LYS A 512 -17.28 -19.87 -9.17
C LYS A 512 -16.87 -21.07 -8.33
N THR A 513 -17.73 -22.07 -8.19
CA THR A 513 -17.35 -23.39 -7.69
C THR A 513 -16.96 -24.30 -8.85
N ASP A 514 -15.96 -25.14 -8.63
CA ASP A 514 -15.47 -26.05 -9.65
C ASP A 514 -14.70 -27.22 -9.03
N THR A 515 -14.35 -28.21 -9.85
CA THR A 515 -13.42 -29.26 -9.47
C THR A 515 -12.21 -29.29 -10.40
N ILE A 516 -11.04 -29.56 -9.83
CA ILE A 516 -9.79 -29.76 -10.56
C ILE A 516 -9.28 -31.16 -10.25
N ALA A 517 -9.18 -32.00 -11.28
CA ALA A 517 -8.65 -33.35 -11.15
C ALA A 517 -7.23 -33.35 -10.56
N THR A 518 -6.82 -34.48 -10.01
CA THR A 518 -5.46 -34.68 -9.46
C THR A 518 -4.39 -34.21 -10.45
N LEU A 519 -3.44 -33.39 -9.98
CA LEU A 519 -2.33 -32.83 -10.76
C LEU A 519 -2.69 -31.99 -12.01
N ALA A 520 -3.98 -31.81 -12.29
CA ALA A 520 -4.48 -31.03 -13.42
C ALA A 520 -4.30 -29.53 -13.18
N SER A 521 -4.11 -28.80 -14.28
CA SER A 521 -4.14 -27.34 -14.29
C SER A 521 -5.28 -26.82 -15.18
N LYS A 522 -6.12 -25.96 -14.62
CA LYS A 522 -7.31 -25.42 -15.28
C LYS A 522 -7.18 -23.91 -15.46
N GLY A 523 -7.48 -23.44 -16.68
CA GLY A 523 -7.50 -22.02 -17.03
C GLY A 523 -8.92 -21.46 -17.07
N TYR A 524 -9.10 -20.27 -16.52
CA TYR A 524 -10.33 -19.52 -16.46
C TYR A 524 -10.15 -18.21 -17.24
N TRP A 525 -10.82 -18.07 -18.38
CA TRP A 525 -10.78 -16.85 -19.19
C TRP A 525 -11.92 -15.92 -18.78
N LEU A 526 -11.60 -14.81 -18.09
CA LEU A 526 -12.61 -13.93 -17.47
C LEU A 526 -13.63 -13.33 -18.46
N PRO A 527 -13.27 -13.00 -19.72
CA PRO A 527 -14.23 -12.48 -20.69
C PRO A 527 -15.39 -13.41 -21.01
N THR A 528 -15.19 -14.73 -20.92
CA THR A 528 -16.23 -15.74 -21.16
C THR A 528 -16.55 -16.58 -19.92
N LEU A 529 -16.01 -16.21 -18.76
CA LEU A 529 -16.24 -16.92 -17.52
C LEU A 529 -17.70 -16.76 -17.10
N THR A 530 -18.36 -17.89 -16.82
CA THR A 530 -19.68 -17.95 -16.18
C THR A 530 -19.51 -18.32 -14.73
N CYS A 531 -20.01 -17.48 -13.84
CA CYS A 531 -20.09 -17.65 -12.41
C CYS A 531 -21.36 -18.39 -12.01
N ASP A 532 -21.40 -18.92 -10.79
CA ASP A 532 -22.60 -19.56 -10.25
C ASP A 532 -23.68 -18.51 -9.93
N SER A 533 -23.27 -17.27 -9.68
CA SER A 533 -24.12 -16.08 -9.51
C SER A 533 -24.41 -15.30 -10.81
N GLY A 534 -23.95 -15.77 -11.99
CA GLY A 534 -24.13 -15.10 -13.27
C GLY A 534 -22.83 -14.89 -14.04
N SER A 535 -22.47 -13.65 -14.36
CA SER A 535 -21.18 -13.30 -14.98
C SER A 535 -20.64 -12.03 -14.35
N LEU A 536 -19.32 -11.92 -14.28
CA LEU A 536 -18.67 -10.65 -13.94
C LEU A 536 -19.18 -9.52 -14.84
N PRO A 537 -19.38 -8.29 -14.32
CA PRO A 537 -19.80 -7.16 -15.13
C PRO A 537 -18.73 -6.76 -16.17
N SER A 538 -19.16 -6.13 -17.27
CA SER A 538 -18.22 -5.48 -18.19
C SER A 538 -17.59 -4.27 -17.49
N GLY A 539 -16.28 -4.07 -17.66
CA GLY A 539 -15.55 -3.02 -16.95
C GLY A 539 -14.97 -3.47 -15.61
N TRP A 540 -15.16 -4.73 -15.21
CA TRP A 540 -14.74 -5.23 -13.91
C TRP A 540 -13.22 -5.26 -13.74
N SER A 541 -12.76 -4.77 -12.60
CA SER A 541 -11.38 -4.91 -12.13
C SER A 541 -11.38 -5.25 -10.66
N GLY A 542 -10.46 -6.11 -10.23
CA GLY A 542 -10.37 -6.46 -8.81
C GLY A 542 -9.44 -7.64 -8.54
N GLY A 543 -9.61 -8.20 -7.35
CA GLY A 543 -8.84 -9.33 -6.84
C GLY A 543 -9.68 -10.61 -6.78
N VAL A 544 -9.00 -11.75 -6.65
CA VAL A 544 -9.66 -13.03 -6.39
C VAL A 544 -9.04 -13.76 -5.23
N THR A 545 -9.90 -14.42 -4.44
CA THR A 545 -9.52 -15.40 -3.43
C THR A 545 -10.04 -16.76 -3.88
N ILE A 546 -9.13 -17.73 -3.94
CA ILE A 546 -9.44 -19.12 -4.27
C ILE A 546 -9.30 -19.92 -2.98
N THR A 547 -10.32 -20.67 -2.61
CA THR A 547 -10.27 -21.65 -1.52
C THR A 547 -10.44 -23.06 -2.06
N SER A 548 -9.85 -24.04 -1.39
CA SER A 548 -9.92 -25.44 -1.77
C SER A 548 -9.87 -26.37 -0.58
N ASP A 549 -10.40 -27.58 -0.74
CA ASP A 549 -10.22 -28.68 0.20
C ASP A 549 -8.89 -29.44 0.01
N GLN A 550 -8.12 -29.11 -1.03
CA GLN A 550 -6.80 -29.65 -1.32
C GLN A 550 -5.80 -28.54 -1.58
N ASN A 551 -4.50 -28.87 -1.52
CA ASN A 551 -3.46 -27.92 -1.88
C ASN A 551 -3.51 -27.58 -3.37
N ILE A 552 -3.55 -26.29 -3.67
CA ILE A 552 -3.55 -25.70 -5.00
C ILE A 552 -2.43 -24.66 -5.14
N VAL A 553 -2.11 -24.30 -6.38
CA VAL A 553 -1.30 -23.13 -6.72
C VAL A 553 -2.01 -22.35 -7.83
N ALA A 554 -1.78 -21.03 -7.92
CA ALA A 554 -2.49 -20.17 -8.85
C ALA A 554 -1.55 -19.21 -9.59
N VAL A 555 -1.89 -18.83 -10.82
CA VAL A 555 -1.18 -17.81 -11.62
C VAL A 555 -2.20 -16.86 -12.23
N GLY A 556 -2.04 -15.57 -11.96
CA GLY A 556 -2.78 -14.51 -12.65
C GLY A 556 -2.13 -14.21 -14.00
N ARG A 557 -2.95 -13.99 -15.03
CA ARG A 557 -2.51 -13.59 -16.36
C ARG A 557 -3.32 -12.41 -16.91
N PRO A 558 -2.99 -11.18 -16.51
CA PRO A 558 -3.57 -9.97 -17.07
C PRO A 558 -3.17 -9.73 -18.54
N HIS A 559 -4.11 -9.20 -19.32
CA HIS A 559 -3.99 -8.79 -20.72
C HIS A 559 -4.36 -7.30 -20.78
N LEU A 560 -3.37 -6.44 -20.98
CA LEU A 560 -3.54 -4.98 -21.01
C LEU A 560 -3.43 -4.52 -22.48
N GLY A 561 -4.54 -4.60 -23.21
CA GLY A 561 -4.51 -4.44 -24.66
C GLY A 561 -3.73 -5.58 -25.32
N SER A 562 -2.62 -5.26 -25.99
CA SER A 562 -1.75 -6.27 -26.63
C SER A 562 -0.75 -6.92 -25.67
N GLU A 563 -0.52 -6.31 -24.51
CA GLU A 563 0.53 -6.73 -23.58
C GLU A 563 0.01 -7.79 -22.63
N ILE A 564 0.79 -8.86 -22.45
CA ILE A 564 0.39 -10.00 -21.62
C ILE A 564 1.44 -10.25 -20.57
N MET A 565 0.98 -10.35 -19.33
CA MET A 565 1.84 -10.50 -18.17
C MET A 565 1.35 -11.60 -17.25
N THR A 566 2.21 -12.09 -16.37
CA THR A 566 1.89 -13.13 -15.41
C THR A 566 2.58 -12.85 -14.08
N TYR A 567 1.96 -13.32 -13.02
CA TYR A 567 2.56 -13.36 -11.69
C TYR A 567 1.95 -14.51 -10.89
N SER A 568 2.65 -14.94 -9.85
CA SER A 568 2.23 -16.05 -9.02
C SER A 568 1.16 -15.58 -8.03
N GLY A 569 0.11 -16.38 -7.83
CA GLY A 569 -0.80 -16.19 -6.71
C GLY A 569 -0.04 -16.41 -5.39
N VAL A 570 -0.55 -15.84 -4.31
CA VAL A 570 0.09 -15.90 -2.99
C VAL A 570 -0.89 -16.45 -1.95
N ALA A 571 -0.40 -17.34 -1.09
CA ALA A 571 -1.26 -18.03 -0.12
C ALA A 571 -1.73 -17.12 1.02
N GLY A 572 -0.86 -16.24 1.49
CA GLY A 572 -1.12 -15.30 2.57
C GLY A 572 -0.52 -13.92 2.30
N GLY A 573 -0.95 -12.95 3.10
CA GLY A 573 -0.45 -11.58 3.09
C GLY A 573 0.59 -11.35 4.16
N ALA A 574 1.02 -10.10 4.26
CA ALA A 574 1.91 -9.64 5.31
C ALA A 574 1.61 -8.18 5.65
N LEU A 575 1.91 -7.80 6.89
CA LEU A 575 1.86 -6.41 7.36
C LEU A 575 2.95 -5.52 6.74
N SER A 576 3.94 -6.10 6.05
CA SER A 576 4.98 -5.39 5.33
C SER A 576 5.21 -6.01 3.96
N ASN A 577 5.31 -5.19 2.92
CA ASN A 577 5.59 -5.62 1.55
C ASN A 577 6.58 -4.67 0.87
N PHE A 578 7.44 -5.20 0.00
CA PHE A 578 8.42 -4.43 -0.76
C PHE A 578 8.27 -4.66 -2.27
N ILE A 579 8.38 -3.59 -3.05
CA ILE A 579 8.30 -3.62 -4.52
C ILE A 579 9.54 -2.88 -5.06
N PRO A 580 10.62 -3.59 -5.41
CA PRO A 580 11.95 -3.00 -5.60
C PRO A 580 12.17 -2.25 -6.90
N MET A 581 11.30 -2.37 -7.91
CA MET A 581 11.52 -1.80 -9.24
C MET A 581 10.28 -1.09 -9.74
N LEU A 582 10.26 0.23 -9.59
CA LEU A 582 9.21 1.13 -10.08
C LEU A 582 9.81 2.39 -10.74
N PHE A 583 9.00 3.06 -11.56
CA PHE A 583 9.43 4.19 -12.38
C PHE A 583 8.33 5.26 -12.48
N ASN A 584 8.72 6.53 -12.54
CA ASN A 584 7.86 7.64 -12.93
C ASN A 584 8.59 8.48 -13.98
N ASN A 585 8.14 8.43 -15.23
CA ASN A 585 8.76 9.09 -16.38
C ASN A 585 10.28 8.89 -16.49
N ALA A 586 10.79 7.74 -16.04
CA ALA A 586 12.22 7.47 -16.05
C ALA A 586 12.69 7.05 -17.45
N TYR A 587 13.96 7.31 -17.77
CA TYR A 587 14.56 6.86 -19.03
C TYR A 587 13.75 7.21 -20.30
N GLY A 588 13.04 8.35 -20.26
CA GLY A 588 12.26 8.90 -21.37
C GLY A 588 10.79 8.51 -21.40
N SER A 589 10.41 7.30 -20.96
CA SER A 589 9.01 6.86 -21.02
C SER A 589 8.61 5.77 -20.01
N TYR A 590 9.49 5.43 -19.07
CA TYR A 590 9.22 4.33 -18.14
C TYR A 590 8.35 4.82 -17.02
N ASN A 591 7.25 4.11 -16.80
CA ASN A 591 6.30 4.35 -15.73
C ASN A 591 6.10 3.05 -14.95
N ALA A 592 5.27 3.09 -13.91
CA ALA A 592 4.84 1.89 -13.24
C ALA A 592 3.48 2.08 -12.59
N ALA A 593 2.79 0.97 -12.39
CA ALA A 593 1.77 0.86 -11.37
C ALA A 593 2.20 -0.16 -10.32
N PHE A 594 1.48 -0.22 -9.22
CA PHE A 594 1.43 -1.40 -8.37
C PHE A 594 0.03 -1.56 -7.80
N TYR A 595 -0.26 -2.75 -7.30
CA TYR A 595 -1.55 -3.11 -6.73
C TYR A 595 -1.34 -3.61 -5.31
N VAL A 596 -2.28 -3.27 -4.42
CA VAL A 596 -2.31 -3.72 -3.02
C VAL A 596 -3.70 -4.27 -2.75
N GLN A 597 -3.78 -5.50 -2.25
CA GLN A 597 -5.04 -6.12 -1.83
C GLN A 597 -5.03 -6.36 -0.32
N ASN A 598 -6.10 -5.92 0.34
CA ASN A 598 -6.39 -6.28 1.71
C ASN A 598 -6.97 -7.71 1.76
N LEU A 599 -6.37 -8.60 2.56
CA LEU A 599 -6.89 -9.96 2.73
C LEU A 599 -7.83 -10.11 3.93
N ASN A 600 -7.96 -9.07 4.77
CA ASN A 600 -8.90 -9.10 5.87
C ASN A 600 -10.34 -9.00 5.35
N PRO A 601 -11.26 -9.90 5.77
CA PRO A 601 -12.64 -9.92 5.30
C PRO A 601 -13.57 -8.94 6.00
N THR A 602 -13.15 -8.29 7.08
CA THR A 602 -14.01 -7.42 7.90
C THR A 602 -13.48 -6.01 8.08
N ASN A 603 -12.16 -5.84 8.20
CA ASN A 603 -11.55 -4.58 8.61
C ASN A 603 -10.78 -3.95 7.45
N ASP A 604 -10.87 -2.63 7.34
CA ASP A 604 -10.03 -1.85 6.45
C ASP A 604 -8.54 -2.01 6.80
N ALA A 605 -7.71 -2.00 5.78
CA ALA A 605 -6.27 -1.93 5.92
C ALA A 605 -5.81 -0.47 5.75
N LEU A 606 -5.34 0.14 6.83
CA LEU A 606 -4.57 1.37 6.72
C LEU A 606 -3.18 1.00 6.21
N VAL A 607 -2.86 1.42 4.98
CA VAL A 607 -1.57 1.20 4.34
C VAL A 607 -0.76 2.48 4.32
N THR A 608 0.50 2.41 4.74
CA THR A 608 1.48 3.49 4.59
C THR A 608 2.50 3.08 3.54
N ILE A 609 2.50 3.80 2.42
CA ILE A 609 3.34 3.55 1.26
C ILE A 609 4.49 4.57 1.26
N ARG A 610 5.71 4.09 1.47
CA ARG A 610 6.93 4.89 1.46
C ARG A 610 7.68 4.70 0.15
N PHE A 611 7.89 5.79 -0.58
CA PHE A 611 8.56 5.79 -1.88
C PHE A 611 10.05 6.12 -1.69
N TYR A 612 10.95 5.16 -1.92
CA TYR A 612 12.39 5.36 -1.80
C TYR A 612 13.02 5.46 -3.18
N ASP A 613 13.81 6.50 -3.43
CA ASP A 613 14.57 6.65 -4.67
C ASP A 613 15.68 5.57 -4.79
N SER A 614 16.31 5.51 -5.96
CA SER A 614 17.42 4.57 -6.23
C SER A 614 18.65 4.73 -5.32
N SER A 615 18.77 5.84 -4.58
CA SER A 615 19.83 6.07 -3.60
C SER A 615 19.42 5.69 -2.17
N GLY A 616 18.13 5.38 -1.96
CA GLY A 616 17.56 5.02 -0.68
C GLY A 616 16.93 6.18 0.08
N ASN A 617 16.82 7.36 -0.53
CA ASN A 617 16.19 8.52 0.12
C ASN A 617 14.67 8.39 0.03
N LEU A 618 13.98 8.63 1.14
CA LEU A 618 12.53 8.73 1.17
C LEU A 618 12.09 9.95 0.36
N SER A 619 11.42 9.71 -0.76
CA SER A 619 10.93 10.77 -1.67
C SER A 619 9.62 11.36 -1.18
N CYS A 620 8.69 10.52 -0.73
CA CYS A 620 7.41 10.90 -0.14
C CYS A 620 6.71 9.70 0.50
N VAL A 621 5.63 9.96 1.23
CA VAL A 621 4.78 8.97 1.88
C VAL A 621 3.33 9.17 1.43
N ARG A 622 2.57 8.09 1.33
CA ARG A 622 1.12 8.11 1.13
C ARG A 622 0.46 7.14 2.09
N ASP A 623 -0.52 7.63 2.83
CA ASP A 623 -1.44 6.78 3.59
C ASP A 623 -2.73 6.58 2.79
N ASP A 624 -3.29 5.37 2.86
CA ASP A 624 -4.53 5.02 2.17
C ASP A 624 -5.28 3.93 2.94
N TYR A 625 -6.61 3.90 2.82
CA TYR A 625 -7.45 2.84 3.38
C TYR A 625 -7.90 1.91 2.27
N ILE A 626 -7.58 0.62 2.42
CA ILE A 626 -8.03 -0.42 1.50
C ILE A 626 -9.13 -1.23 2.21
N ARG A 627 -10.36 -1.11 1.69
CA ARG A 627 -11.53 -1.83 2.18
C ARG A 627 -11.33 -3.34 2.28
N PRO A 628 -12.15 -4.07 3.04
CA PRO A 628 -11.97 -5.50 3.23
C PRO A 628 -12.03 -6.22 1.89
N LEU A 629 -11.08 -7.10 1.59
CA LEU A 629 -10.98 -7.89 0.35
C LEU A 629 -10.73 -7.08 -0.95
N ALA A 630 -10.76 -5.74 -0.85
CA ALA A 630 -10.57 -4.83 -1.98
C ALA A 630 -9.13 -4.82 -2.50
N SER A 631 -8.97 -4.50 -3.78
CA SER A 631 -7.66 -4.36 -4.44
C SER A 631 -7.52 -2.98 -5.09
N ASN A 632 -6.60 -2.15 -4.58
CA ASN A 632 -6.37 -0.80 -5.09
C ASN A 632 -5.12 -0.75 -5.97
N GLY A 633 -5.22 -0.02 -7.09
CA GLY A 633 -4.13 0.20 -8.03
C GLY A 633 -3.57 1.62 -7.95
N TYR A 634 -2.25 1.75 -7.91
CA TYR A 634 -1.54 3.02 -7.78
C TYR A 634 -0.71 3.27 -9.04
N TRP A 635 -1.08 4.26 -9.84
CA TRP A 635 -0.36 4.65 -11.06
C TRP A 635 0.64 5.78 -10.76
N LEU A 636 1.94 5.47 -10.76
CA LEU A 636 2.98 6.39 -10.26
C LEU A 636 2.92 7.81 -10.84
N PRO A 637 2.70 8.01 -12.15
CA PRO A 637 2.59 9.36 -12.72
C PRO A 637 1.46 10.23 -12.16
N SER A 638 0.46 9.65 -11.50
CA SER A 638 -0.65 10.36 -10.87
C SER A 638 -0.77 10.08 -9.37
N VAL A 639 0.18 9.38 -8.76
CA VAL A 639 0.19 9.21 -7.30
C VAL A 639 0.55 10.54 -6.67
N LEU A 640 -0.37 11.02 -5.83
CA LEU A 640 -0.11 12.10 -4.88
C LEU A 640 0.38 11.51 -3.56
N CYS A 641 1.32 12.20 -2.93
CA CYS A 641 1.94 11.86 -1.67
C CYS A 641 2.46 13.14 -0.98
N TYR A 642 2.78 13.06 0.31
CA TYR A 642 3.34 14.14 1.08
C TYR A 642 4.85 13.95 1.33
N PRO A 643 5.65 15.02 1.36
CA PRO A 643 7.05 14.93 1.72
C PRO A 643 7.20 14.47 3.17
N SER A 644 8.19 13.63 3.46
CA SER A 644 8.51 13.29 4.86
C SER A 644 9.09 14.51 5.57
N PRO A 645 8.72 14.78 6.85
CA PRO A 645 9.36 15.80 7.69
C PRO A 645 10.88 15.68 7.77
#